data_AF-A0A2S1SK26-F1
#
_entry.id   AF-A0A2S1SK26-F1
#
_cell.length_a   1.000
_cell.length_b   1.000
_cell.length_c   1.000
_cell.angle_alpha   90.00
_cell.angle_beta   90.00
_cell.angle_gamma   90.00
#
_symmetry.space_group_name_H-M   'P 1'
#
loop_
_entity.id
_entity.type
_entity.pdbx_description
1 polymer ?
#
loop_
_entity_poly.entity_id
_entity_poly.type
_entity_poly.pdbx_seq_one_letter_code
_entity_poly.pdbx_strand_id
1 'polypeptide(L)'
;MKHYNVFVVTFDLNKNQPFMKKITISLCLMLYSLGYSQQPAAPADSPTLPQSDVISMFSNAYSNVPVDTWQTSWSAATVEDVQIAGNDVKKYTGLSFVGIETVANQLDITSMTYFNIDVWSPDFPLFKVKLVDFGADAAFGGGDDREHEITFNAPAQSQWVHLHIPLSEFENLTTRQHIAQLILVGGSATVFVDNVYFSNEVTIPVVTDPVTAAPDPTTPASDVMSLFSNVYTNVAVDTWRTSWSDATLADVQVAGNDVKKYTGLNFVGIETVAQQLDITGMTHFNVDVWSPNFTVFKVKLVDFGADAAFGGGDDTEHEITFNSPALSQWVTLHIPLTDFTNLMGRQHIAQLIFVGGGGKVYVDNVYFSNETTVPPVTDPLTAAPNPVLPQTDVMSLFSNVYTNVPVDTWHTSWSSAALEDVQVAGNDTKKYTSLVFVGVETVAQELDITGMSHFNVDVWSPDFTVFKVKLVDFGNDGAFGGGDDTEHEITFDNPSQGQWVTLHIPLSDFANLMGRQHIAQLIFASSNAKVYVDNVYFSDEVVTPPVTDPLTAAPDPVLPQTDVMSLFSNVYTDVPVDTWQTSWSAATLEDVQIAGNDTKKYTGLSFVGVETVANQLNITDMTVFNVDVWSPDFTVFKVKLVDFGADAAFGGGDDKEHEITFNAPAQGQWVSLHIPLTEFENLTTREHIAQLIFASSGAKVYVDNVYFSNEPIIVIPTDPMVAAPDPTLPEAQVMSMFSNAYTNVAVDTWRTSWSDATLADVQVDGNDTKKYTGLNFVGVETVAQQLDITGMTHFNVDVWSPNFSVFKVKLVDFGADAAFGGGDDTEHEITFNGLTLSDWNTIQIPLSDFTNLMGRQHIAQLIFASNGAKVYVDNVYFSTDQLGVGENESVKMTMYPNPATTSVQLSAQQNIDNVVIFNAIGQKVISLTPAAMNISVDVSRLHAGIYFVNATSQGKTASQKLIIK
;
A
#
# COMPACT_ATOMS: atom_id res chain seq x y z
N MET A 1 -22.69 -6.81 -77.43
CA MET A 1 -22.71 -5.54 -78.19
C MET A 1 -21.65 -4.61 -77.62
N LYS A 2 -21.12 -3.69 -78.45
CA LYS A 2 -20.15 -2.61 -78.14
C LYS A 2 -18.68 -3.00 -77.83
N HIS A 3 -17.83 -2.68 -78.80
CA HIS A 3 -16.42 -2.25 -78.67
C HIS A 3 -16.40 -0.69 -78.52
N TYR A 4 -15.34 0.13 -78.55
CA TYR A 4 -13.88 0.12 -78.88
C TYR A 4 -13.27 1.34 -78.10
N ASN A 5 -11.97 1.71 -78.05
CA ASN A 5 -10.72 1.28 -78.71
C ASN A 5 -9.47 1.62 -77.83
N VAL A 6 -8.25 1.37 -78.36
CA VAL A 6 -6.95 1.81 -77.80
C VAL A 6 -6.53 3.20 -78.35
N PHE A 7 -5.73 3.97 -77.59
CA PHE A 7 -4.76 4.92 -78.15
C PHE A 7 -3.42 4.89 -77.39
N VAL A 8 -2.32 4.89 -78.14
CA VAL A 8 -0.93 4.95 -77.67
C VAL A 8 -0.32 6.28 -78.08
N VAL A 9 0.43 6.95 -77.20
CA VAL A 9 1.36 8.03 -77.58
C VAL A 9 2.63 7.95 -76.74
N THR A 10 3.74 7.61 -77.39
CA THR A 10 5.12 7.80 -76.89
C THR A 10 5.67 9.15 -77.34
N PHE A 11 6.36 9.88 -76.47
CA PHE A 11 7.28 10.94 -76.85
C PHE A 11 8.58 10.87 -76.04
N ASP A 12 9.66 10.52 -76.73
CA ASP A 12 11.04 10.86 -76.35
C ASP A 12 11.36 12.24 -76.96
N LEU A 13 12.02 13.13 -76.20
CA LEU A 13 12.80 14.23 -76.77
C LEU A 13 13.77 14.84 -75.73
N ASN A 14 15.04 14.43 -75.82
CA ASN A 14 16.18 15.14 -75.22
C ASN A 14 16.26 16.61 -75.67
N LYS A 15 16.46 17.57 -74.73
CA LYS A 15 17.39 18.73 -74.87
C LYS A 15 17.53 19.62 -73.61
N ASN A 16 18.67 19.43 -72.93
CA ASN A 16 19.62 20.46 -72.45
C ASN A 16 19.20 21.67 -71.57
N GLN A 17 19.82 21.68 -70.36
CA GLN A 17 20.37 22.84 -69.60
C GLN A 17 19.40 23.64 -68.69
N PRO A 18 19.85 24.19 -67.53
CA PRO A 18 20.17 23.38 -66.35
C PRO A 18 19.61 23.96 -65.02
N PHE A 19 19.00 23.13 -64.17
CA PHE A 19 18.72 23.49 -62.77
C PHE A 19 19.17 22.37 -61.80
N MET A 20 20.49 22.27 -61.60
CA MET A 20 21.06 21.43 -60.55
C MET A 20 20.93 22.11 -59.19
N LYS A 21 19.88 21.77 -58.44
CA LYS A 21 19.87 21.51 -56.99
C LYS A 21 18.44 21.15 -56.56
N LYS A 22 18.30 20.09 -55.75
CA LYS A 22 17.04 19.38 -55.41
C LYS A 22 16.51 18.48 -56.54
N ILE A 23 16.98 17.23 -56.57
CA ILE A 23 16.24 15.96 -56.84
C ILE A 23 17.29 14.84 -56.71
N THR A 24 17.54 14.42 -55.48
CA THR A 24 18.26 13.17 -55.13
C THR A 24 17.77 12.61 -53.79
N ILE A 25 16.55 13.00 -53.38
CA ILE A 25 15.86 12.55 -52.16
C ILE A 25 14.36 12.38 -52.50
N SER A 26 14.06 11.52 -53.47
CA SER A 26 12.68 11.12 -53.81
C SER A 26 12.56 9.73 -54.45
N LEU A 27 13.66 8.99 -54.60
CA LEU A 27 13.67 7.63 -55.19
C LEU A 27 14.21 6.54 -54.24
N CYS A 28 14.24 6.83 -52.93
CA CYS A 28 14.51 5.86 -51.86
C CYS A 28 13.36 5.81 -50.81
N LEU A 29 12.17 6.30 -51.17
CA LEU A 29 10.96 6.31 -50.32
C LEU A 29 9.72 5.75 -51.04
N MET A 30 9.92 4.78 -51.94
CA MET A 30 8.85 3.97 -52.56
C MET A 30 9.20 2.47 -52.58
N LEU A 31 9.92 2.03 -51.56
CA LEU A 31 10.05 0.65 -51.09
C LEU A 31 9.91 0.74 -49.57
N TYR A 32 9.06 -0.08 -48.96
CA TYR A 32 8.48 0.04 -47.59
C TYR A 32 7.17 0.82 -47.47
N SER A 33 6.14 0.34 -48.17
CA SER A 33 4.73 0.52 -47.76
C SER A 33 3.97 -0.82 -47.78
N LEU A 34 4.65 -1.88 -47.35
CA LEU A 34 3.97 -2.99 -46.69
C LEU A 34 3.59 -2.46 -45.31
N GLY A 35 2.31 -2.53 -44.95
CA GLY A 35 1.86 -2.16 -43.62
C GLY A 35 2.49 -3.10 -42.60
N TYR A 36 3.56 -2.66 -41.95
CA TYR A 36 3.95 -3.24 -40.68
C TYR A 36 2.81 -2.96 -39.71
N SER A 37 2.19 -4.04 -39.20
CA SER A 37 1.35 -3.94 -38.00
C SER A 37 2.19 -3.24 -36.93
N GLN A 38 1.76 -2.06 -36.53
CA GLN A 38 2.39 -1.35 -35.45
C GLN A 38 2.13 -2.16 -34.18
N GLN A 39 3.16 -2.43 -33.40
CA GLN A 39 3.08 -3.07 -32.09
C GLN A 39 3.24 -1.99 -31.00
N PRO A 40 2.78 -2.23 -29.76
CA PRO A 40 3.02 -1.29 -28.66
C PRO A 40 4.52 -1.08 -28.42
N ALA A 41 4.88 0.15 -28.01
CA ALA A 41 6.28 0.55 -27.78
C ALA A 41 6.78 0.26 -26.36
N ALA A 42 5.86 0.02 -25.43
CA ALA A 42 6.05 -0.35 -24.04
C ALA A 42 4.92 -1.34 -23.65
N PRO A 43 5.11 -2.19 -22.62
CA PRO A 43 4.06 -3.08 -22.12
C PRO A 43 2.91 -2.30 -21.48
N ALA A 44 1.87 -3.00 -21.01
CA ALA A 44 0.87 -2.40 -20.14
C ALA A 44 1.49 -2.06 -18.77
N ASP A 45 0.89 -1.14 -18.03
CA ASP A 45 1.31 -0.88 -16.65
C ASP A 45 0.99 -2.11 -15.78
N SER A 46 1.89 -2.45 -14.84
CA SER A 46 1.69 -3.62 -13.98
C SER A 46 0.58 -3.35 -12.96
N PRO A 47 -0.40 -4.25 -12.80
CA PRO A 47 -1.47 -4.10 -11.81
C PRO A 47 -0.89 -4.32 -10.40
N THR A 48 -1.50 -3.67 -9.39
CA THR A 48 -0.90 -3.47 -8.05
C THR A 48 -1.74 -3.98 -6.88
N LEU A 49 -2.79 -4.77 -7.15
CA LEU A 49 -3.64 -5.32 -6.08
C LEU A 49 -2.92 -6.47 -5.33
N PRO A 50 -3.27 -6.75 -4.07
CA PRO A 50 -2.82 -7.95 -3.39
C PRO A 50 -3.26 -9.21 -4.15
N GLN A 51 -2.39 -10.22 -4.23
CA GLN A 51 -2.70 -11.50 -4.88
C GLN A 51 -3.92 -12.22 -4.27
N SER A 52 -4.20 -11.99 -2.98
CA SER A 52 -5.39 -12.48 -2.26
C SER A 52 -6.72 -11.99 -2.86
N ASP A 53 -6.69 -10.81 -3.47
CA ASP A 53 -7.86 -10.17 -4.07
C ASP A 53 -7.92 -10.40 -5.59
N VAL A 54 -7.10 -11.30 -6.15
CA VAL A 54 -6.96 -11.47 -7.59
C VAL A 54 -7.00 -12.94 -8.04
N ILE A 55 -7.89 -13.24 -8.99
CA ILE A 55 -7.87 -14.47 -9.79
C ILE A 55 -7.32 -14.10 -11.18
N SER A 56 -6.01 -14.23 -11.36
CA SER A 56 -5.35 -13.89 -12.63
C SER A 56 -5.42 -15.04 -13.63
N MET A 57 -5.83 -14.76 -14.86
CA MET A 57 -5.74 -15.70 -15.98
C MET A 57 -4.44 -15.48 -16.77
N PHE A 58 -3.99 -14.23 -16.92
CA PHE A 58 -2.76 -13.88 -17.64
C PHE A 58 -2.22 -12.51 -17.19
N SER A 59 -1.13 -12.49 -16.44
CA SER A 59 -0.33 -11.31 -16.11
C SER A 59 1.09 -11.74 -15.73
N ASN A 60 2.08 -10.86 -15.89
CA ASN A 60 3.41 -11.05 -15.29
C ASN A 60 3.48 -10.64 -13.81
N ALA A 61 2.48 -9.91 -13.29
CA ALA A 61 2.47 -9.42 -11.91
C ALA A 61 1.86 -10.42 -10.90
N TYR A 62 1.14 -11.43 -11.39
CA TYR A 62 0.34 -12.35 -10.58
C TYR A 62 0.62 -13.81 -10.92
N SER A 63 0.36 -14.69 -9.95
CA SER A 63 0.25 -16.12 -10.17
C SER A 63 -1.01 -16.41 -10.99
N ASN A 64 -0.84 -17.02 -12.16
CA ASN A 64 -1.93 -17.26 -13.10
C ASN A 64 -2.59 -18.64 -12.88
N VAL A 65 -3.92 -18.67 -12.85
CA VAL A 65 -4.70 -19.91 -12.82
C VAL A 65 -4.58 -20.67 -14.14
N PRO A 66 -4.72 -22.01 -14.15
CA PRO A 66 -4.67 -22.79 -15.39
C PRO A 66 -5.79 -22.40 -16.36
N VAL A 67 -5.41 -22.06 -17.60
CA VAL A 67 -6.33 -21.81 -18.72
C VAL A 67 -6.09 -22.88 -19.78
N ASP A 68 -7.15 -23.60 -20.18
CA ASP A 68 -7.04 -24.77 -21.06
C ASP A 68 -6.59 -24.40 -22.48
N THR A 69 -7.07 -23.24 -22.98
CA THR A 69 -6.62 -22.67 -24.25
C THR A 69 -6.93 -21.17 -24.34
N TRP A 70 -6.02 -20.42 -24.96
CA TRP A 70 -6.19 -19.02 -25.35
C TRP A 70 -6.76 -18.83 -26.77
N GLN A 71 -7.01 -19.93 -27.48
CA GLN A 71 -7.64 -19.96 -28.80
C GLN A 71 -8.34 -21.32 -29.02
N THR A 72 -9.66 -21.35 -28.87
CA THR A 72 -10.48 -22.54 -29.18
C THR A 72 -10.52 -22.86 -30.67
N SER A 73 -10.79 -24.12 -31.03
CA SER A 73 -10.92 -24.55 -32.44
C SER A 73 -12.08 -23.91 -33.21
N TRP A 74 -13.00 -23.25 -32.50
CA TRP A 74 -14.13 -22.51 -33.07
C TRP A 74 -13.86 -21.01 -33.20
N SER A 75 -12.69 -20.53 -32.77
CA SER A 75 -12.26 -19.13 -32.88
C SER A 75 -12.02 -18.68 -34.32
N ALA A 76 -12.29 -17.39 -34.60
CA ALA A 76 -12.00 -16.71 -35.85
C ALA A 76 -10.95 -15.60 -35.62
N ALA A 77 -9.78 -16.03 -35.17
CA ALA A 77 -8.57 -15.25 -34.91
C ALA A 77 -7.36 -16.20 -34.94
N THR A 78 -6.14 -15.66 -34.98
CA THR A 78 -4.90 -16.41 -34.66
C THR A 78 -4.24 -15.79 -33.44
N VAL A 79 -3.89 -16.57 -32.42
CA VAL A 79 -3.07 -16.11 -31.29
C VAL A 79 -1.59 -16.35 -31.54
N GLU A 80 -0.76 -15.44 -31.07
CA GLU A 80 0.70 -15.51 -31.01
C GLU A 80 1.13 -14.95 -29.66
N ASP A 81 2.00 -15.66 -28.94
CA ASP A 81 2.61 -15.13 -27.71
C ASP A 81 3.80 -14.27 -28.11
N VAL A 82 3.79 -13.00 -27.71
CA VAL A 82 4.84 -12.03 -28.02
C VAL A 82 5.35 -11.35 -26.75
N GLN A 83 6.50 -10.71 -26.87
CA GLN A 83 7.22 -10.12 -25.74
C GLN A 83 7.47 -8.63 -26.01
N ILE A 84 6.98 -7.76 -25.12
CA ILE A 84 7.07 -6.31 -25.23
C ILE A 84 7.93 -5.80 -24.07
N ALA A 85 9.19 -5.49 -24.37
CA ALA A 85 10.20 -5.03 -23.40
C ALA A 85 10.44 -5.96 -22.18
N GLY A 86 10.10 -7.25 -22.27
CA GLY A 86 10.30 -8.24 -21.20
C GLY A 86 9.01 -8.75 -20.55
N ASN A 87 7.86 -8.17 -20.89
CA ASN A 87 6.53 -8.62 -20.46
C ASN A 87 5.82 -9.42 -21.58
N ASP A 88 5.08 -10.45 -21.17
CA ASP A 88 4.35 -11.39 -22.03
C ASP A 88 3.02 -10.78 -22.47
N VAL A 89 2.74 -10.86 -23.77
CA VAL A 89 1.52 -10.28 -24.35
C VAL A 89 0.88 -11.28 -25.32
N LYS A 90 -0.43 -11.50 -25.19
CA LYS A 90 -1.21 -12.27 -26.17
C LYS A 90 -1.54 -11.39 -27.38
N LYS A 91 -1.06 -11.76 -28.56
CA LYS A 91 -1.33 -11.03 -29.82
C LYS A 91 -2.31 -11.80 -30.69
N TYR A 92 -3.52 -11.28 -30.81
CA TYR A 92 -4.57 -11.78 -31.70
C TYR A 92 -4.52 -11.06 -33.06
N THR A 93 -4.25 -11.80 -34.13
CA THR A 93 -4.30 -11.27 -35.49
C THR A 93 -5.65 -11.61 -36.15
N GLY A 94 -6.33 -10.60 -36.67
CA GLY A 94 -7.62 -10.78 -37.37
C GLY A 94 -8.75 -11.17 -36.42
N LEU A 95 -8.82 -10.55 -35.24
CA LEU A 95 -9.72 -10.94 -34.14
C LEU A 95 -11.20 -10.67 -34.48
N SER A 96 -11.82 -11.54 -35.27
CA SER A 96 -13.27 -11.50 -35.47
C SER A 96 -13.97 -11.97 -34.20
N PHE A 97 -13.51 -13.07 -33.61
CA PHE A 97 -13.77 -13.48 -32.22
C PHE A 97 -12.78 -14.57 -31.81
N VAL A 98 -12.46 -14.68 -30.53
CA VAL A 98 -11.70 -15.79 -29.96
C VAL A 98 -12.38 -16.31 -28.70
N GLY A 99 -12.39 -17.63 -28.55
CA GLY A 99 -12.73 -18.30 -27.30
C GLY A 99 -11.47 -18.62 -26.51
N ILE A 100 -11.54 -18.36 -25.22
CA ILE A 100 -10.59 -18.75 -24.18
C ILE A 100 -11.38 -19.66 -23.23
N GLU A 101 -10.85 -20.83 -22.89
CA GLU A 101 -11.57 -21.87 -22.14
C GLU A 101 -10.85 -22.25 -20.83
N THR A 102 -11.64 -22.40 -19.77
CA THR A 102 -11.27 -22.85 -18.41
C THR A 102 -12.17 -24.03 -18.02
N VAL A 103 -12.47 -24.93 -18.96
CA VAL A 103 -13.46 -25.99 -18.80
C VAL A 103 -12.98 -27.11 -17.88
N ALA A 104 -11.67 -27.42 -17.87
CA ALA A 104 -11.09 -28.39 -16.94
C ALA A 104 -10.80 -27.81 -15.55
N ASN A 105 -10.63 -26.49 -15.45
CA ASN A 105 -10.31 -25.74 -14.24
C ASN A 105 -11.22 -24.51 -14.14
N GLN A 106 -12.53 -24.74 -13.94
CA GLN A 106 -13.52 -23.67 -13.94
C GLN A 106 -13.31 -22.72 -12.76
N LEU A 107 -13.47 -21.43 -13.01
CA LEU A 107 -13.15 -20.39 -12.02
C LEU A 107 -14.40 -20.03 -11.22
N ASP A 108 -14.32 -20.17 -9.89
CA ASP A 108 -15.26 -19.56 -8.97
C ASP A 108 -14.83 -18.10 -8.73
N ILE A 109 -15.58 -17.16 -9.31
CA ILE A 109 -15.36 -15.72 -9.15
C ILE A 109 -16.45 -15.09 -8.27
N THR A 110 -17.17 -15.88 -7.46
CA THR A 110 -18.28 -15.37 -6.63
C THR A 110 -17.86 -14.31 -5.62
N SER A 111 -16.64 -14.40 -5.09
CA SER A 111 -16.00 -13.42 -4.20
C SER A 111 -15.47 -12.18 -4.94
N MET A 112 -15.30 -12.24 -6.26
CA MET A 112 -14.75 -11.13 -7.04
C MET A 112 -15.82 -10.06 -7.33
N THR A 113 -15.39 -8.82 -7.58
CA THR A 113 -16.24 -7.66 -7.87
C THR A 113 -16.06 -7.11 -9.29
N TYR A 114 -14.89 -7.29 -9.91
CA TYR A 114 -14.56 -6.80 -11.24
C TYR A 114 -13.86 -7.84 -12.14
N PHE A 115 -13.90 -7.58 -13.45
CA PHE A 115 -13.07 -8.21 -14.47
C PHE A 115 -12.20 -7.15 -15.14
N ASN A 116 -10.91 -7.44 -15.28
CA ASN A 116 -9.86 -6.56 -15.77
C ASN A 116 -9.16 -7.17 -16.98
N ILE A 117 -8.87 -6.31 -17.96
CA ILE A 117 -8.10 -6.67 -19.16
C ILE A 117 -7.45 -5.41 -19.77
N ASP A 118 -6.15 -5.48 -20.05
CA ASP A 118 -5.45 -4.46 -20.83
C ASP A 118 -5.46 -4.80 -22.31
N VAL A 119 -5.88 -3.86 -23.16
CA VAL A 119 -5.94 -4.06 -24.62
C VAL A 119 -5.26 -2.93 -25.39
N TRP A 120 -4.53 -3.29 -26.44
CA TRP A 120 -3.90 -2.34 -27.36
C TRP A 120 -4.16 -2.76 -28.81
N SER A 121 -4.49 -1.79 -29.67
CA SER A 121 -4.67 -2.03 -31.10
C SER A 121 -4.41 -0.76 -31.90
N PRO A 122 -3.80 -0.83 -33.09
CA PRO A 122 -3.59 0.35 -33.94
C PRO A 122 -4.86 0.73 -34.71
N ASP A 123 -5.85 -0.17 -34.79
CA ASP A 123 -7.01 -0.06 -35.68
C ASP A 123 -8.29 -0.67 -35.10
N PHE A 124 -8.54 -0.45 -33.81
CA PHE A 124 -9.66 -0.98 -33.03
C PHE A 124 -11.03 -0.36 -33.43
N PRO A 125 -11.97 -1.07 -34.08
CA PRO A 125 -13.28 -0.52 -34.42
C PRO A 125 -14.29 -0.67 -33.27
N LEU A 126 -14.15 -1.74 -32.48
CA LEU A 126 -14.91 -2.10 -31.30
C LEU A 126 -14.12 -3.17 -30.54
N PHE A 127 -14.41 -3.32 -29.27
CA PHE A 127 -14.02 -4.48 -28.48
C PHE A 127 -15.22 -5.05 -27.74
N LYS A 128 -15.26 -6.36 -27.54
CA LYS A 128 -16.24 -6.98 -26.65
C LYS A 128 -15.60 -8.01 -25.76
N VAL A 129 -16.14 -8.11 -24.56
CA VAL A 129 -15.83 -9.11 -23.54
C VAL A 129 -17.13 -9.84 -23.23
N LYS A 130 -17.11 -11.17 -23.33
CA LYS A 130 -18.23 -12.02 -22.91
C LYS A 130 -17.73 -13.10 -21.98
N LEU A 131 -18.39 -13.23 -20.83
CA LEU A 131 -18.17 -14.28 -19.85
C LEU A 131 -19.27 -15.33 -19.95
N VAL A 132 -18.92 -16.59 -19.69
CA VAL A 132 -19.85 -17.75 -19.66
C VAL A 132 -19.56 -18.59 -18.42
N ASP A 133 -20.55 -18.70 -17.54
CA ASP A 133 -20.64 -19.67 -16.46
C ASP A 133 -21.47 -20.88 -16.95
N PHE A 134 -20.99 -22.11 -16.73
CA PHE A 134 -21.73 -23.33 -17.06
C PHE A 134 -22.78 -23.73 -16.02
N GLY A 135 -23.01 -22.91 -14.99
CA GLY A 135 -24.08 -23.14 -14.02
C GLY A 135 -23.70 -24.19 -12.98
N ALA A 136 -24.68 -24.69 -12.22
CA ALA A 136 -24.44 -25.57 -11.08
C ALA A 136 -24.10 -27.03 -11.46
N ASP A 137 -24.35 -27.43 -12.72
CA ASP A 137 -23.96 -28.76 -13.21
C ASP A 137 -22.54 -28.82 -13.83
N ALA A 138 -21.86 -27.66 -13.92
CA ALA A 138 -20.52 -27.49 -14.48
C ALA A 138 -20.38 -27.93 -15.96
N ALA A 139 -21.48 -28.03 -16.72
CA ALA A 139 -21.47 -28.62 -18.06
C ALA A 139 -22.28 -27.82 -19.11
N PHE A 140 -21.57 -27.34 -20.15
CA PHE A 140 -22.18 -26.57 -21.23
C PHE A 140 -23.44 -27.21 -21.84
N GLY A 141 -24.55 -26.47 -21.81
CA GLY A 141 -25.83 -26.85 -22.38
C GLY A 141 -26.74 -27.63 -21.44
N GLY A 142 -26.46 -27.66 -20.13
CA GLY A 142 -27.36 -28.15 -19.08
C GLY A 142 -28.67 -27.38 -18.98
N GLY A 143 -28.67 -26.10 -19.41
CA GLY A 143 -29.83 -25.20 -19.38
C GLY A 143 -29.85 -24.23 -18.20
N ASP A 144 -28.86 -24.34 -17.31
CA ASP A 144 -28.52 -23.40 -16.25
C ASP A 144 -27.34 -22.48 -16.60
N ASP A 145 -26.69 -22.66 -17.76
CA ASP A 145 -25.67 -21.77 -18.32
C ASP A 145 -26.05 -20.28 -18.23
N ARG A 146 -25.10 -19.43 -17.85
CA ARG A 146 -25.26 -17.97 -17.76
C ARG A 146 -24.17 -17.25 -18.53
N GLU A 147 -24.56 -16.24 -19.30
CA GLU A 147 -23.62 -15.50 -20.15
C GLU A 147 -24.08 -14.07 -20.39
N HIS A 148 -23.13 -13.14 -20.49
CA HIS A 148 -23.40 -11.74 -20.88
C HIS A 148 -22.21 -11.16 -21.67
N GLU A 149 -22.50 -10.32 -22.67
CA GLU A 149 -21.50 -9.68 -23.55
C GLU A 149 -21.53 -8.14 -23.39
N ILE A 150 -20.42 -7.56 -22.93
CA ILE A 150 -20.19 -6.12 -22.87
C ILE A 150 -19.56 -5.64 -24.18
N THR A 151 -20.00 -4.50 -24.70
CA THR A 151 -19.50 -3.92 -25.97
C THR A 151 -18.93 -2.52 -25.77
N PHE A 152 -17.62 -2.37 -25.99
CA PHE A 152 -16.91 -1.10 -26.05
C PHE A 152 -16.83 -0.62 -27.51
N ASN A 153 -17.47 0.50 -27.82
CA ASN A 153 -17.48 1.06 -29.16
C ASN A 153 -16.26 1.96 -29.37
N ALA A 154 -15.43 1.65 -30.38
CA ALA A 154 -14.19 2.36 -30.71
C ALA A 154 -13.32 2.79 -29.50
N PRO A 155 -12.77 1.83 -28.71
CA PRO A 155 -11.81 2.16 -27.66
C PRO A 155 -10.55 2.82 -28.23
N ALA A 156 -9.77 3.47 -27.37
CA ALA A 156 -8.68 4.32 -27.80
C ALA A 156 -7.59 3.53 -28.56
N GLN A 157 -7.12 4.07 -29.68
CA GLN A 157 -6.21 3.40 -30.60
C GLN A 157 -4.75 3.82 -30.35
N SER A 158 -3.82 2.92 -30.66
CA SER A 158 -2.36 3.11 -30.55
C SER A 158 -1.84 3.42 -29.15
N GLN A 159 -2.62 3.15 -28.10
CA GLN A 159 -2.23 3.20 -26.68
C GLN A 159 -2.91 2.04 -25.92
N TRP A 160 -2.39 1.68 -24.76
CA TRP A 160 -3.01 0.67 -23.91
C TRP A 160 -4.30 1.23 -23.32
N VAL A 161 -5.33 0.39 -23.27
CA VAL A 161 -6.64 0.70 -22.71
C VAL A 161 -6.93 -0.33 -21.64
N HIS A 162 -6.85 0.12 -20.39
CA HIS A 162 -7.27 -0.66 -19.24
C HIS A 162 -8.80 -0.72 -19.19
N LEU A 163 -9.37 -1.92 -19.30
CA LEU A 163 -10.81 -2.16 -19.19
C LEU A 163 -11.12 -2.76 -17.82
N HIS A 164 -11.41 -1.88 -16.86
CA HIS A 164 -11.90 -2.23 -15.54
C HIS A 164 -13.43 -2.32 -15.55
N ILE A 165 -13.98 -3.53 -15.50
CA ILE A 165 -15.41 -3.82 -15.74
C ILE A 165 -16.07 -4.38 -14.47
N PRO A 166 -17.06 -3.69 -13.85
CA PRO A 166 -17.81 -4.26 -12.73
C PRO A 166 -18.52 -5.55 -13.15
N LEU A 167 -18.40 -6.63 -12.37
CA LEU A 167 -19.09 -7.89 -12.66
C LEU A 167 -20.63 -7.73 -12.62
N SER A 168 -21.13 -6.68 -11.97
CA SER A 168 -22.54 -6.29 -11.99
C SER A 168 -23.04 -5.77 -13.34
N GLU A 169 -22.17 -5.33 -14.26
CA GLU A 169 -22.56 -4.94 -15.62
C GLU A 169 -22.87 -6.16 -16.51
N PHE A 170 -22.38 -7.36 -16.16
CA PHE A 170 -22.70 -8.60 -16.84
C PHE A 170 -24.10 -9.10 -16.43
N GLU A 171 -25.16 -8.33 -16.68
CA GLU A 171 -26.52 -8.50 -16.11
C GLU A 171 -27.14 -9.92 -16.23
N ASN A 172 -26.71 -10.72 -17.21
CA ASN A 172 -27.22 -12.08 -17.46
C ASN A 172 -26.29 -13.19 -16.93
N LEU A 173 -25.11 -12.84 -16.42
CA LEU A 173 -24.16 -13.72 -15.73
C LEU A 173 -24.58 -13.90 -14.26
N THR A 174 -25.80 -14.42 -14.04
CA THR A 174 -26.43 -14.47 -12.72
C THR A 174 -25.85 -15.51 -11.76
N THR A 175 -24.97 -16.37 -12.26
CA THR A 175 -24.12 -17.28 -11.49
C THR A 175 -22.66 -16.98 -11.85
N ARG A 176 -21.74 -17.28 -10.93
CA ARG A 176 -20.31 -16.97 -11.05
C ARG A 176 -19.38 -18.07 -10.51
N GLN A 177 -19.88 -19.30 -10.36
CA GLN A 177 -19.14 -20.39 -9.70
C GLN A 177 -18.34 -21.26 -10.67
N HIS A 178 -18.76 -21.34 -11.93
CA HIS A 178 -18.15 -22.23 -12.92
C HIS A 178 -17.86 -21.47 -14.21
N ILE A 179 -17.12 -20.36 -14.10
CA ILE A 179 -16.66 -19.59 -15.26
C ILE A 179 -15.74 -20.47 -16.10
N ALA A 180 -16.24 -20.83 -17.28
CA ALA A 180 -15.66 -21.83 -18.15
C ALA A 180 -15.23 -21.26 -19.51
N GLN A 181 -15.74 -20.09 -19.91
CA GLN A 181 -15.34 -19.42 -21.15
C GLN A 181 -15.27 -17.90 -21.01
N LEU A 182 -14.24 -17.32 -21.64
CA LEU A 182 -14.09 -15.90 -21.95
C LEU A 182 -14.06 -15.76 -23.48
N ILE A 183 -14.87 -14.87 -24.06
CA ILE A 183 -14.89 -14.60 -25.50
C ILE A 183 -14.55 -13.13 -25.75
N LEU A 184 -13.52 -12.90 -26.57
CA LEU A 184 -13.08 -11.57 -26.97
C LEU A 184 -13.41 -11.33 -28.46
N VAL A 185 -13.89 -10.13 -28.80
CA VAL A 185 -14.31 -9.74 -30.15
C VAL A 185 -13.66 -8.41 -30.52
N GLY A 186 -12.79 -8.37 -31.54
CA GLY A 186 -12.01 -7.19 -31.94
C GLY A 186 -12.36 -6.63 -33.32
N GLY A 187 -13.50 -7.02 -33.90
CA GLY A 187 -13.95 -6.54 -35.22
C GLY A 187 -13.00 -6.87 -36.38
N SER A 188 -12.23 -7.96 -36.26
CA SER A 188 -11.17 -8.39 -37.20
C SER A 188 -9.89 -7.55 -37.19
N ALA A 189 -9.68 -6.69 -36.18
CA ALA A 189 -8.43 -5.94 -35.98
C ALA A 189 -7.25 -6.83 -35.55
N THR A 190 -6.05 -6.25 -35.45
CA THR A 190 -4.95 -6.85 -34.67
C THR A 190 -4.98 -6.28 -33.25
N VAL A 191 -4.97 -7.16 -32.25
CA VAL A 191 -5.23 -6.81 -30.85
C VAL A 191 -4.18 -7.48 -29.97
N PHE A 192 -3.52 -6.68 -29.15
CA PHE A 192 -2.60 -7.12 -28.11
C PHE A 192 -3.37 -7.08 -26.78
N VAL A 193 -3.21 -8.12 -25.98
CA VAL A 193 -3.93 -8.35 -24.72
C VAL A 193 -2.92 -8.71 -23.63
N ASP A 194 -3.03 -8.04 -22.50
CA ASP A 194 -2.24 -8.26 -21.29
C ASP A 194 -3.17 -8.17 -20.05
N ASN A 195 -2.67 -8.56 -18.88
CA ASN A 195 -3.32 -8.41 -17.57
C ASN A 195 -4.82 -8.81 -17.56
N VAL A 196 -5.13 -10.05 -17.93
CA VAL A 196 -6.47 -10.64 -17.87
C VAL A 196 -6.69 -11.23 -16.47
N TYR A 197 -7.50 -10.61 -15.62
CA TYR A 197 -7.77 -11.09 -14.26
C TYR A 197 -9.15 -10.68 -13.75
N PHE A 198 -9.65 -11.38 -12.73
CA PHE A 198 -10.75 -10.90 -11.90
C PHE A 198 -10.18 -10.33 -10.60
N SER A 199 -10.75 -9.23 -10.10
CA SER A 199 -10.40 -8.67 -8.80
C SER A 199 -11.59 -8.65 -7.85
N ASN A 200 -11.35 -8.93 -6.57
CA ASN A 200 -12.17 -8.53 -5.45
C ASN A 200 -11.64 -7.19 -4.94
N GLU A 201 -11.77 -6.14 -5.73
CA GLU A 201 -11.66 -4.80 -5.18
C GLU A 201 -12.83 -4.63 -4.22
N VAL A 202 -12.51 -4.66 -2.92
CA VAL A 202 -13.36 -4.07 -1.89
C VAL A 202 -13.58 -2.65 -2.34
N THR A 203 -14.79 -2.38 -2.84
CA THR A 203 -15.18 -1.02 -3.17
C THR A 203 -15.16 -0.25 -1.87
N ILE A 204 -14.07 0.49 -1.62
CA ILE A 204 -14.13 1.68 -0.78
C ILE A 204 -15.30 2.46 -1.36
N PRO A 205 -16.44 2.57 -0.65
CA PRO A 205 -17.61 3.19 -1.23
C PRO A 205 -17.17 4.59 -1.65
N VAL A 206 -17.35 4.94 -2.93
CA VAL A 206 -17.06 6.29 -3.38
C VAL A 206 -17.92 7.19 -2.50
N VAL A 207 -17.28 7.85 -1.54
CA VAL A 207 -17.97 8.61 -0.50
C VAL A 207 -18.55 9.82 -1.23
N THR A 208 -19.81 9.70 -1.68
CA THR A 208 -20.46 10.72 -2.51
C THR A 208 -21.09 11.83 -1.67
N ASP A 209 -21.27 11.58 -0.38
CA ASP A 209 -21.82 12.44 0.66
C ASP A 209 -21.02 12.11 1.95
N PRO A 210 -20.65 13.08 2.82
CA PRO A 210 -19.86 12.82 4.01
C PRO A 210 -20.64 11.98 5.01
N VAL A 211 -19.93 11.13 5.76
CA VAL A 211 -20.50 10.26 6.80
C VAL A 211 -20.07 10.64 8.21
N THR A 212 -18.92 11.30 8.35
CA THR A 212 -18.45 11.97 9.58
C THR A 212 -18.79 13.47 9.54
N ALA A 213 -19.04 14.06 10.71
CA ALA A 213 -19.23 15.51 10.85
C ALA A 213 -17.95 16.28 10.48
N ALA A 214 -18.07 17.59 10.27
CA ALA A 214 -16.89 18.45 10.22
C ALA A 214 -16.20 18.48 11.61
N PRO A 215 -14.86 18.67 11.67
CA PRO A 215 -14.16 18.79 12.94
C PRO A 215 -14.69 19.94 13.80
N ASP A 216 -14.82 19.73 15.11
CA ASP A 216 -15.26 20.80 16.00
C ASP A 216 -14.20 21.92 16.09
N PRO A 217 -14.56 23.20 15.88
CA PRO A 217 -13.62 24.29 15.89
C PRO A 217 -13.13 24.61 17.32
N THR A 218 -11.82 24.79 17.47
CA THR A 218 -11.15 24.85 18.79
C THR A 218 -10.82 26.25 19.30
N THR A 219 -11.08 27.30 18.50
CA THR A 219 -10.84 28.69 18.91
C THR A 219 -11.70 29.06 20.14
N PRO A 220 -11.15 29.72 21.17
CA PRO A 220 -11.95 30.16 22.32
C PRO A 220 -13.16 31.01 21.87
N ALA A 221 -14.36 30.66 22.33
CA ALA A 221 -15.60 31.32 21.91
C ALA A 221 -15.66 32.84 22.23
N SER A 222 -14.75 33.36 23.07
CA SER A 222 -14.53 34.79 23.30
C SER A 222 -13.98 35.53 22.07
N ASP A 223 -13.27 34.81 21.21
CA ASP A 223 -12.49 35.33 20.09
C ASP A 223 -13.12 34.96 18.74
N VAL A 224 -14.37 34.46 18.76
CA VAL A 224 -15.08 33.96 17.59
C VAL A 224 -16.33 34.78 17.29
N MET A 225 -16.53 35.12 16.02
CA MET A 225 -17.82 35.55 15.46
C MET A 225 -18.30 34.47 14.49
N SER A 226 -19.14 33.56 14.98
CA SER A 226 -19.68 32.45 14.18
C SER A 226 -20.92 32.84 13.39
N LEU A 227 -20.98 32.44 12.13
CA LEU A 227 -22.16 32.55 11.27
C LEU A 227 -22.93 31.22 11.21
N PHE A 228 -22.20 30.10 11.22
CA PHE A 228 -22.77 28.75 11.21
C PHE A 228 -21.79 27.74 11.82
N SER A 229 -22.18 27.13 12.93
CA SER A 229 -21.47 26.05 13.63
C SER A 229 -22.41 25.46 14.68
N ASN A 230 -22.25 24.18 15.02
CA ASN A 230 -22.97 23.57 16.15
C ASN A 230 -22.27 23.81 17.51
N VAL A 231 -21.01 24.23 17.51
CA VAL A 231 -20.21 24.52 18.74
C VAL A 231 -20.46 25.93 19.26
N TYR A 232 -20.54 26.93 18.36
CA TYR A 232 -20.64 28.34 18.74
C TYR A 232 -22.06 28.90 18.70
N THR A 233 -22.29 29.99 19.44
CA THR A 233 -23.50 30.80 19.27
C THR A 233 -23.41 31.63 17.99
N ASN A 234 -24.24 31.28 17.00
CA ASN A 234 -24.24 31.94 15.69
C ASN A 234 -24.90 33.33 15.71
N VAL A 235 -24.31 34.28 14.98
CA VAL A 235 -24.92 35.58 14.66
C VAL A 235 -26.02 35.41 13.61
N ALA A 236 -26.88 36.41 13.44
CA ALA A 236 -27.92 36.38 12.42
C ALA A 236 -27.32 36.48 11.00
N VAL A 237 -27.79 35.60 10.12
CA VAL A 237 -27.50 35.61 8.67
C VAL A 237 -28.83 35.66 7.93
N ASP A 238 -28.99 36.59 6.99
CA ASP A 238 -30.27 36.85 6.31
C ASP A 238 -30.66 35.71 5.36
N THR A 239 -29.68 35.16 4.64
CA THR A 239 -29.86 33.98 3.81
C THR A 239 -28.53 33.27 3.53
N TRP A 240 -28.59 31.94 3.47
CA TRP A 240 -27.50 31.05 3.04
C TRP A 240 -27.53 30.73 1.53
N ARG A 241 -28.52 31.29 0.80
CA ARG A 241 -28.65 31.19 -0.65
C ARG A 241 -29.51 32.33 -1.18
N THR A 242 -28.89 33.34 -1.76
CA THR A 242 -29.59 34.46 -2.42
C THR A 242 -30.38 34.03 -3.65
N SER A 243 -31.33 34.87 -4.10
CA SER A 243 -32.09 34.63 -5.34
C SER A 243 -31.22 34.67 -6.60
N TRP A 244 -30.04 35.30 -6.53
CA TRP A 244 -29.07 35.42 -7.61
C TRP A 244 -28.01 34.30 -7.62
N SER A 245 -28.06 33.38 -6.65
CA SER A 245 -27.17 32.21 -6.57
C SER A 245 -27.48 31.14 -7.61
N ASP A 246 -26.44 30.53 -8.18
CA ASP A 246 -26.48 29.38 -9.09
C ASP A 246 -25.94 28.12 -8.40
N ALA A 247 -26.80 27.58 -7.53
CA ALA A 247 -26.63 26.34 -6.76
C ALA A 247 -28.00 25.88 -6.22
N THR A 248 -28.12 24.63 -5.79
CA THR A 248 -29.25 24.19 -4.93
C THR A 248 -28.76 24.00 -3.50
N LEU A 249 -29.37 24.67 -2.52
CA LEU A 249 -29.09 24.46 -1.09
C LEU A 249 -30.10 23.48 -0.49
N ALA A 250 -29.60 22.58 0.36
CA ALA A 250 -30.36 21.82 1.33
C ALA A 250 -29.64 21.86 2.69
N ASP A 251 -30.38 22.06 3.78
CA ASP A 251 -29.87 21.80 5.12
C ASP A 251 -29.94 20.29 5.38
N VAL A 252 -28.84 19.70 5.82
CA VAL A 252 -28.72 18.27 6.11
C VAL A 252 -28.06 18.04 7.48
N GLN A 253 -28.08 16.80 7.93
CA GLN A 253 -27.41 16.35 9.15
C GLN A 253 -26.34 15.33 8.77
N VAL A 254 -25.14 15.47 9.31
CA VAL A 254 -24.03 14.53 9.10
C VAL A 254 -23.48 14.15 10.47
N ALA A 255 -23.62 12.88 10.84
CA ALA A 255 -23.35 12.38 12.20
C ALA A 255 -24.01 13.19 13.35
N GLY A 256 -25.09 13.93 13.08
CA GLY A 256 -25.78 14.79 14.06
C GLY A 256 -25.28 16.25 14.11
N ASN A 257 -24.36 16.64 13.24
CA ASN A 257 -23.96 18.03 13.02
C ASN A 257 -24.78 18.65 11.85
N ASP A 258 -25.14 19.93 11.95
CA ASP A 258 -25.91 20.66 10.95
C ASP A 258 -24.99 21.07 9.80
N VAL A 259 -25.32 20.73 8.56
CA VAL A 259 -24.44 21.04 7.41
C VAL A 259 -25.21 21.69 6.26
N LYS A 260 -24.61 22.71 5.62
CA LYS A 260 -25.12 23.31 4.37
C LYS A 260 -24.67 22.49 3.17
N LYS A 261 -25.58 21.76 2.53
CA LYS A 261 -25.32 21.00 1.29
C LYS A 261 -25.69 21.81 0.06
N TYR A 262 -24.69 22.21 -0.72
CA TYR A 262 -24.86 22.79 -2.05
C TYR A 262 -24.67 21.74 -3.14
N THR A 263 -25.59 21.67 -4.11
CA THR A 263 -25.49 20.80 -5.29
C THR A 263 -25.51 21.63 -6.56
N GLY A 264 -24.57 21.37 -7.48
CA GLY A 264 -24.40 22.18 -8.69
C GLY A 264 -23.85 23.57 -8.36
N LEU A 265 -22.89 23.66 -7.43
CA LEU A 265 -22.39 24.94 -6.90
C LEU A 265 -21.50 25.64 -7.93
N ASN A 266 -22.10 26.37 -8.87
CA ASN A 266 -21.36 27.33 -9.67
C ASN A 266 -20.95 28.50 -8.76
N PHE A 267 -21.91 29.15 -8.11
CA PHE A 267 -21.66 30.09 -7.01
C PHE A 267 -22.90 30.29 -6.13
N VAL A 268 -22.69 30.57 -4.84
CA VAL A 268 -23.75 30.91 -3.90
C VAL A 268 -23.39 32.16 -3.10
N GLY A 269 -24.35 33.07 -3.01
CA GLY A 269 -24.29 34.23 -2.12
C GLY A 269 -24.95 33.93 -0.77
N ILE A 270 -24.28 34.38 0.27
CA ILE A 270 -24.70 34.39 1.67
C ILE A 270 -24.72 35.87 2.09
N GLU A 271 -25.79 36.35 2.72
CA GLU A 271 -26.01 37.78 2.99
C GLU A 271 -26.22 38.07 4.49
N THR A 272 -25.63 39.17 4.93
CA THR A 272 -25.72 39.78 6.27
C THR A 272 -26.05 41.27 6.13
N VAL A 273 -26.98 41.61 5.24
CA VAL A 273 -27.29 43.00 4.85
C VAL A 273 -28.13 43.72 5.91
N ALA A 274 -29.05 43.02 6.59
CA ALA A 274 -29.86 43.61 7.66
C ALA A 274 -29.08 43.81 8.97
N GLN A 275 -28.02 43.02 9.18
CA GLN A 275 -27.09 43.14 10.30
C GLN A 275 -25.67 42.83 9.82
N GLN A 276 -25.02 43.83 9.24
CA GLN A 276 -23.65 43.72 8.73
C GLN A 276 -22.65 43.45 9.85
N LEU A 277 -21.57 42.75 9.51
CA LEU A 277 -20.57 42.30 10.47
C LEU A 277 -19.38 43.27 10.52
N ASP A 278 -19.07 43.77 11.71
CA ASP A 278 -17.81 44.45 12.00
C ASP A 278 -16.77 43.41 12.43
N ILE A 279 -15.89 43.05 11.50
CA ILE A 279 -14.79 42.09 11.70
C ILE A 279 -13.45 42.80 11.90
N THR A 280 -13.43 44.11 12.21
CA THR A 280 -12.17 44.86 12.38
C THR A 280 -11.25 44.31 13.47
N GLY A 281 -11.84 43.73 14.51
CA GLY A 281 -11.13 43.02 15.59
C GLY A 281 -10.76 41.57 15.27
N MET A 282 -11.08 41.05 14.09
CA MET A 282 -10.79 39.66 13.69
C MET A 282 -9.50 39.60 12.84
N THR A 283 -8.95 38.39 12.75
CA THR A 283 -7.67 38.07 12.11
C THR A 283 -7.80 37.04 10.98
N HIS A 284 -8.68 36.05 11.10
CA HIS A 284 -8.89 34.99 10.12
C HIS A 284 -10.38 34.80 9.80
N PHE A 285 -10.65 34.23 8.63
CA PHE A 285 -11.94 33.65 8.25
C PHE A 285 -11.77 32.14 8.11
N ASN A 286 -12.70 31.39 8.69
CA ASN A 286 -12.63 29.94 8.82
C ASN A 286 -13.90 29.31 8.22
N VAL A 287 -13.71 28.19 7.53
CA VAL A 287 -14.81 27.37 7.00
C VAL A 287 -14.35 25.92 6.79
N ASP A 288 -15.18 24.96 7.21
CA ASP A 288 -14.99 23.55 6.85
C ASP A 288 -15.76 23.24 5.57
N VAL A 289 -15.09 22.60 4.61
CA VAL A 289 -15.71 22.22 3.34
C VAL A 289 -15.42 20.78 2.97
N TRP A 290 -16.41 20.07 2.42
CA TRP A 290 -16.28 18.69 1.97
C TRP A 290 -16.90 18.53 0.58
N SER A 291 -16.26 17.77 -0.31
CA SER A 291 -16.80 17.47 -1.64
C SER A 291 -16.26 16.13 -2.16
N PRO A 292 -17.07 15.35 -2.90
CA PRO A 292 -16.55 14.18 -3.61
C PRO A 292 -15.91 14.58 -4.96
N ASN A 293 -16.03 15.86 -5.37
CA ASN A 293 -15.73 16.29 -6.73
C ASN A 293 -15.36 17.79 -6.85
N PHE A 294 -14.61 18.35 -5.91
CA PHE A 294 -13.99 19.66 -6.12
C PHE A 294 -13.09 19.64 -7.35
N THR A 295 -13.13 20.73 -8.11
CA THR A 295 -12.09 21.12 -9.07
C THR A 295 -11.46 22.47 -8.68
N VAL A 296 -12.28 23.32 -8.05
CA VAL A 296 -11.91 24.59 -7.43
C VAL A 296 -12.89 24.85 -6.29
N PHE A 297 -12.41 25.44 -5.21
CA PHE A 297 -13.25 26.14 -4.24
C PHE A 297 -12.76 27.58 -4.11
N LYS A 298 -13.67 28.54 -3.96
CA LYS A 298 -13.31 29.94 -3.71
C LYS A 298 -14.15 30.56 -2.62
N VAL A 299 -13.51 31.49 -1.90
CA VAL A 299 -14.12 32.31 -0.86
C VAL A 299 -13.96 33.76 -1.26
N LYS A 300 -15.06 34.51 -1.33
CA LYS A 300 -15.05 35.95 -1.57
C LYS A 300 -15.83 36.68 -0.48
N LEU A 301 -15.22 37.73 0.08
CA LEU A 301 -15.80 38.62 1.07
C LEU A 301 -16.12 39.98 0.43
N VAL A 302 -17.22 40.61 0.85
CA VAL A 302 -17.68 41.93 0.39
C VAL A 302 -18.10 42.79 1.58
N ASP A 303 -17.47 43.97 1.70
CA ASP A 303 -17.78 45.04 2.64
C ASP A 303 -18.48 46.19 1.88
N PHE A 304 -19.63 46.67 2.35
CA PHE A 304 -20.41 47.74 1.71
C PHE A 304 -19.93 49.17 2.07
N GLY A 305 -18.63 49.35 2.32
CA GLY A 305 -18.04 50.66 2.52
C GLY A 305 -18.48 51.36 3.80
N ALA A 306 -18.30 52.67 3.89
CA ALA A 306 -18.66 53.47 5.06
C ALA A 306 -20.12 53.97 5.03
N ASP A 307 -20.80 53.90 3.88
CA ASP A 307 -22.22 54.25 3.76
C ASP A 307 -23.18 53.07 4.05
N ALA A 308 -22.62 51.86 4.20
CA ALA A 308 -23.31 50.61 4.49
C ALA A 308 -24.28 50.14 3.38
N ALA A 309 -24.14 50.63 2.13
CA ALA A 309 -25.06 50.38 1.03
C ALA A 309 -24.37 49.96 -0.28
N PHE A 310 -24.77 48.79 -0.79
CA PHE A 310 -24.22 48.25 -2.04
C PHE A 310 -24.32 49.21 -3.22
N GLY A 311 -23.19 49.48 -3.87
CA GLY A 311 -23.08 50.34 -5.04
C GLY A 311 -22.88 51.83 -4.72
N GLY A 312 -22.57 52.18 -3.46
CA GLY A 312 -22.18 53.53 -3.04
C GLY A 312 -20.89 54.03 -3.70
N GLY A 313 -20.03 53.12 -4.14
CA GLY A 313 -18.73 53.39 -4.77
C GLY A 313 -17.54 53.31 -3.83
N ASP A 314 -17.79 52.96 -2.56
CA ASP A 314 -16.83 52.62 -1.51
C ASP A 314 -16.91 51.15 -1.08
N ASP A 315 -17.69 50.32 -1.78
CA ASP A 315 -17.68 48.85 -1.65
C ASP A 315 -16.27 48.28 -1.86
N THR A 316 -15.87 47.29 -1.06
CA THR A 316 -14.58 46.61 -1.20
C THR A 316 -14.73 45.10 -1.12
N GLU A 317 -13.96 44.37 -1.94
CA GLU A 317 -14.11 42.92 -2.08
C GLU A 317 -12.83 42.24 -2.55
N HIS A 318 -12.61 40.99 -2.14
CA HIS A 318 -11.53 40.15 -2.65
C HIS A 318 -11.93 38.66 -2.65
N GLU A 319 -11.44 37.90 -3.65
CA GLU A 319 -11.72 36.48 -3.84
C GLU A 319 -10.42 35.66 -3.73
N ILE A 320 -10.38 34.71 -2.80
CA ILE A 320 -9.31 33.72 -2.64
C ILE A 320 -9.71 32.44 -3.38
N THR A 321 -8.77 31.84 -4.11
CA THR A 321 -8.99 30.63 -4.92
C THR A 321 -8.15 29.47 -4.43
N PHE A 322 -8.82 28.37 -4.04
CA PHE A 322 -8.23 27.09 -3.70
C PHE A 322 -8.41 26.14 -4.89
N ASN A 323 -7.31 25.81 -5.57
CA ASN A 323 -7.33 24.88 -6.70
C ASN A 323 -7.21 23.45 -6.19
N SER A 324 -8.06 22.54 -6.68
CA SER A 324 -8.09 21.13 -6.29
C SER A 324 -7.98 20.85 -4.77
N PRO A 325 -8.87 21.39 -3.91
CA PRO A 325 -8.95 20.96 -2.51
C PRO A 325 -9.12 19.45 -2.38
N ALA A 326 -8.69 18.89 -1.24
CA ALA A 326 -8.77 17.45 -1.00
C ALA A 326 -10.21 16.92 -1.13
N LEU A 327 -10.35 15.73 -1.73
CA LEU A 327 -11.63 15.11 -2.01
C LEU A 327 -12.03 14.12 -0.92
N SER A 328 -13.33 13.93 -0.77
CA SER A 328 -13.98 12.92 0.07
C SER A 328 -13.65 12.99 1.58
N GLN A 329 -13.02 14.08 2.02
CA GLN A 329 -12.70 14.40 3.41
C GLN A 329 -13.02 15.86 3.72
N TRP A 330 -13.15 16.21 5.00
CA TRP A 330 -13.36 17.59 5.42
C TRP A 330 -12.06 18.37 5.31
N VAL A 331 -12.15 19.58 4.75
CA VAL A 331 -11.03 20.49 4.54
C VAL A 331 -11.33 21.77 5.32
N THR A 332 -10.63 21.95 6.44
CA THR A 332 -10.65 23.20 7.20
C THR A 332 -9.84 24.26 6.48
N LEU A 333 -10.50 25.30 5.99
CA LEU A 333 -9.86 26.47 5.39
C LEU A 333 -9.71 27.55 6.46
N HIS A 334 -8.50 27.68 6.99
CA HIS A 334 -8.08 28.75 7.90
C HIS A 334 -7.41 29.86 7.08
N ILE A 335 -8.09 30.98 6.88
CA ILE A 335 -7.69 32.01 5.89
C ILE A 335 -7.37 33.33 6.59
N PRO A 336 -6.11 33.80 6.58
CA PRO A 336 -5.76 35.13 7.09
C PRO A 336 -6.54 36.24 6.37
N LEU A 337 -7.16 37.15 7.13
CA LEU A 337 -7.88 38.29 6.55
C LEU A 337 -6.94 39.26 5.80
N THR A 338 -5.63 39.17 6.03
CA THR A 338 -4.59 39.88 5.26
C THR A 338 -4.50 39.44 3.80
N ASP A 339 -4.92 38.21 3.49
CA ASP A 339 -4.78 37.64 2.15
C ASP A 339 -5.87 38.18 1.20
N PHE A 340 -6.98 38.67 1.77
CA PHE A 340 -8.04 39.40 1.07
C PHE A 340 -7.57 40.83 0.70
N THR A 341 -6.50 40.94 -0.07
CA THR A 341 -5.72 42.18 -0.31
C THR A 341 -6.49 43.38 -0.88
N ASN A 342 -7.70 43.19 -1.43
CA ASN A 342 -8.58 44.27 -1.91
C ASN A 342 -9.80 44.55 -1.00
N LEU A 343 -9.96 43.80 0.09
CA LEU A 343 -10.99 44.01 1.12
C LEU A 343 -10.52 45.10 2.10
N MET A 344 -10.56 46.35 1.65
CA MET A 344 -10.02 47.49 2.41
C MET A 344 -10.93 47.92 3.56
N GLY A 345 -12.24 47.62 3.47
CA GLY A 345 -13.22 47.79 4.54
C GLY A 345 -13.45 46.46 5.30
N ARG A 346 -13.70 46.55 6.60
CA ARG A 346 -13.99 45.39 7.49
C ARG A 346 -15.08 45.69 8.52
N GLN A 347 -15.85 46.77 8.35
CA GLN A 347 -16.84 47.24 9.32
C GLN A 347 -18.28 46.87 8.93
N HIS A 348 -18.50 46.60 7.63
CA HIS A 348 -19.81 46.42 7.04
C HIS A 348 -19.79 45.22 6.09
N ILE A 349 -19.24 44.08 6.56
CA ILE A 349 -19.25 42.83 5.81
C ILE A 349 -20.70 42.39 5.65
N ALA A 350 -21.15 42.39 4.39
CA ALA A 350 -22.54 42.25 4.01
C ALA A 350 -22.79 41.03 3.13
N GLN A 351 -21.75 40.51 2.46
CA GLN A 351 -21.86 39.31 1.63
C GLN A 351 -20.61 38.41 1.74
N LEU A 352 -20.87 37.11 1.74
CA LEU A 352 -19.92 36.02 1.58
C LEU A 352 -20.33 35.21 0.35
N ILE A 353 -19.40 34.91 -0.54
CA ILE A 353 -19.68 34.13 -1.76
C ILE A 353 -18.77 32.90 -1.80
N PHE A 354 -19.36 31.72 -1.97
CA PHE A 354 -18.65 30.49 -2.26
C PHE A 354 -18.82 30.09 -3.73
N VAL A 355 -17.74 29.62 -4.35
CA VAL A 355 -17.70 29.16 -5.76
C VAL A 355 -17.15 27.73 -5.77
N GLY A 356 -17.85 26.76 -6.36
CA GLY A 356 -17.53 25.33 -6.26
C GLY A 356 -17.33 24.62 -7.60
N GLY A 357 -17.17 25.37 -8.70
CA GLY A 357 -16.93 24.81 -10.04
C GLY A 357 -18.07 23.95 -10.62
N GLY A 358 -19.28 24.04 -10.08
CA GLY A 358 -20.42 23.20 -10.43
C GLY A 358 -20.52 21.89 -9.63
N GLY A 359 -19.63 21.67 -8.66
CA GLY A 359 -19.57 20.46 -7.84
C GLY A 359 -20.72 20.30 -6.82
N LYS A 360 -20.65 19.21 -6.05
CA LYS A 360 -21.46 19.00 -4.84
C LYS A 360 -20.57 19.37 -3.64
N VAL A 361 -20.97 20.34 -2.84
CA VAL A 361 -20.15 20.90 -1.76
C VAL A 361 -20.95 20.97 -0.48
N TYR A 362 -20.37 20.48 0.59
CA TYR A 362 -20.86 20.57 1.96
C TYR A 362 -20.05 21.65 2.68
N VAL A 363 -20.72 22.45 3.50
CA VAL A 363 -20.11 23.56 4.24
C VAL A 363 -20.60 23.54 5.68
N ASP A 364 -19.66 23.65 6.60
CA ASP A 364 -19.88 23.71 8.05
C ASP A 364 -18.89 24.73 8.67
N ASN A 365 -19.04 25.05 9.96
CA ASN A 365 -18.13 25.88 10.77
C ASN A 365 -17.63 27.15 10.06
N VAL A 366 -18.57 27.98 9.61
CA VAL A 366 -18.31 29.29 9.00
C VAL A 366 -18.20 30.36 10.10
N TYR A 367 -17.00 30.86 10.37
CA TYR A 367 -16.76 31.88 11.39
C TYR A 367 -15.56 32.79 11.10
N PHE A 368 -15.49 33.94 11.79
CA PHE A 368 -14.27 34.74 11.88
C PHE A 368 -13.62 34.56 13.26
N SER A 369 -12.29 34.51 13.32
CA SER A 369 -11.54 34.40 14.59
C SER A 369 -10.56 35.55 14.81
N ASN A 370 -10.44 35.98 16.06
CA ASN A 370 -9.42 36.87 16.58
C ASN A 370 -8.32 36.05 17.27
N GLU A 371 -7.47 35.42 16.48
CA GLU A 371 -6.27 34.77 16.96
C GLU A 371 -5.21 35.83 17.24
N THR A 372 -5.38 36.54 18.36
CA THR A 372 -4.24 37.19 19.01
C THR A 372 -3.25 36.09 19.34
N THR A 373 -2.11 36.10 18.64
CA THR A 373 -1.04 35.14 18.83
C THR A 373 -0.75 34.96 20.32
N VAL A 374 -0.77 33.70 20.78
CA VAL A 374 0.12 33.34 21.89
C VAL A 374 1.49 33.84 21.44
N PRO A 375 2.12 34.79 22.17
CA PRO A 375 3.34 35.42 21.70
C PRO A 375 4.33 34.31 21.36
N PRO A 376 4.87 34.26 20.12
CA PRO A 376 5.67 33.13 19.67
C PRO A 376 6.75 32.88 20.71
N VAL A 377 6.87 31.64 21.18
CA VAL A 377 7.83 31.28 22.23
C VAL A 377 9.20 31.66 21.68
N THR A 378 9.78 32.78 22.15
CA THR A 378 10.94 33.40 21.48
C THR A 378 12.26 32.80 21.95
N ASP A 379 12.27 32.12 23.09
CA ASP A 379 13.40 31.43 23.72
C ASP A 379 12.87 30.13 24.37
N PRO A 380 13.63 29.01 24.41
CA PRO A 380 13.14 27.73 24.91
C PRO A 380 12.87 27.78 26.42
N LEU A 381 11.81 27.10 26.87
CA LEU A 381 11.40 27.04 28.28
C LEU A 381 11.84 25.75 28.99
N THR A 382 12.11 24.69 28.23
CA THR A 382 12.63 23.40 28.70
C THR A 382 14.05 23.18 28.16
N ALA A 383 14.88 22.44 28.89
CA ALA A 383 16.19 22.00 28.41
C ALA A 383 16.03 21.07 27.18
N ALA A 384 17.11 20.91 26.40
CA ALA A 384 17.18 19.86 25.39
C ALA A 384 17.02 18.47 26.03
N PRO A 385 16.54 17.45 25.29
CA PRO A 385 16.48 16.07 25.77
C PRO A 385 17.86 15.58 26.24
N ASN A 386 17.90 14.79 27.32
CA ASN A 386 19.16 14.15 27.71
C ASN A 386 19.49 13.01 26.71
N PRO A 387 20.68 12.98 26.10
CA PRO A 387 21.12 11.85 25.30
C PRO A 387 21.38 10.63 26.20
N VAL A 388 21.16 9.43 25.67
CA VAL A 388 21.02 8.19 26.46
C VAL A 388 22.04 7.09 26.19
N LEU A 389 22.97 7.29 25.24
CA LEU A 389 23.99 6.29 24.93
C LEU A 389 25.00 6.14 26.07
N PRO A 390 25.66 4.97 26.20
CA PRO A 390 26.82 4.82 27.05
C PRO A 390 27.96 5.76 26.64
N GLN A 391 28.69 6.30 27.62
CA GLN A 391 29.83 7.18 27.38
C GLN A 391 30.97 6.54 26.55
N THR A 392 31.03 5.21 26.47
CA THR A 392 31.99 4.48 25.63
C THR A 392 31.75 4.65 24.13
N ASP A 393 30.50 4.95 23.78
CA ASP A 393 29.92 4.84 22.44
C ASP A 393 29.75 6.25 21.82
N VAL A 394 30.31 7.26 22.50
CA VAL A 394 30.08 8.69 22.28
C VAL A 394 31.36 9.49 22.38
N MET A 395 31.65 10.27 21.33
CA MET A 395 32.60 11.39 21.35
C MET A 395 31.84 12.72 21.43
N SER A 396 31.65 13.23 22.65
CA SER A 396 30.91 14.48 22.89
C SER A 396 31.78 15.72 22.76
N LEU A 397 31.29 16.74 22.07
CA LEU A 397 31.90 18.07 21.96
C LEU A 397 31.22 19.05 22.93
N PHE A 398 29.91 18.93 23.11
CA PHE A 398 29.14 19.74 24.05
C PHE A 398 27.88 19.00 24.53
N SER A 399 27.86 18.62 25.81
CA SER A 399 26.69 18.10 26.51
C SER A 399 26.91 18.23 28.02
N ASN A 400 25.83 18.34 28.79
CA ASN A 400 25.87 18.25 30.26
C ASN A 400 25.81 16.80 30.78
N VAL A 401 25.52 15.83 29.91
CA VAL A 401 25.46 14.39 30.26
C VAL A 401 26.82 13.71 30.09
N TYR A 402 27.57 14.09 29.04
CA TYR A 402 28.82 13.44 28.66
C TYR A 402 30.07 14.21 29.09
N THR A 403 31.19 13.49 29.14
CA THR A 403 32.54 14.07 29.21
C THR A 403 32.93 14.60 27.84
N ASN A 404 33.04 15.93 27.71
CA ASN A 404 33.34 16.58 26.44
C ASN A 404 34.84 16.54 26.10
N VAL A 405 35.16 16.32 24.83
CA VAL A 405 36.51 16.52 24.26
C VAL A 405 36.81 18.02 24.12
N PRO A 406 38.09 18.43 24.04
CA PRO A 406 38.43 19.83 23.81
C PRO A 406 37.90 20.36 22.46
N VAL A 407 37.36 21.58 22.48
CA VAL A 407 36.97 22.36 21.30
C VAL A 407 37.61 23.74 21.44
N ASP A 408 38.28 24.22 20.39
CA ASP A 408 39.08 25.45 20.44
C ASP A 408 38.20 26.70 20.49
N THR A 409 37.13 26.71 19.70
CA THR A 409 36.09 27.75 19.76
C THR A 409 34.75 27.25 19.23
N TRP A 410 33.66 27.79 19.78
CA TRP A 410 32.29 27.64 19.30
C TRP A 410 31.82 28.83 18.44
N HIS A 411 32.73 29.77 18.18
CA HIS A 411 32.52 30.95 17.34
C HIS A 411 33.87 31.44 16.79
N THR A 412 34.09 31.27 15.49
CA THR A 412 35.30 31.72 14.81
C THR A 412 35.25 33.19 14.41
N SER A 413 36.41 33.82 14.20
CA SER A 413 36.47 35.22 13.74
C SER A 413 35.86 35.46 12.34
N TRP A 414 35.61 34.38 11.59
CA TRP A 414 34.96 34.38 10.28
C TRP A 414 33.46 34.03 10.34
N SER A 415 32.90 33.75 11.53
CA SER A 415 31.48 33.44 11.74
C SER A 415 30.57 34.65 11.53
N SER A 416 29.37 34.44 10.98
CA SER A 416 28.30 35.43 10.83
C SER A 416 27.10 35.08 11.72
N ALA A 417 27.32 35.19 13.02
CA ALA A 417 26.36 35.09 14.10
C ALA A 417 26.92 35.84 15.32
N ALA A 418 26.10 36.09 16.34
CA ALA A 418 26.61 36.36 17.70
C ALA A 418 26.31 35.16 18.61
N LEU A 419 27.30 34.71 19.37
CA LEU A 419 27.19 33.62 20.35
C LEU A 419 27.00 34.18 21.78
N GLU A 420 26.06 33.59 22.51
CA GLU A 420 25.87 33.73 23.95
C GLU A 420 25.83 32.32 24.58
N ASP A 421 26.60 32.10 25.65
CA ASP A 421 26.45 30.90 26.47
C ASP A 421 25.33 31.14 27.49
N VAL A 422 24.28 30.31 27.45
CA VAL A 422 23.08 30.47 28.29
C VAL A 422 22.76 29.20 29.08
N GLN A 423 21.77 29.31 29.96
CA GLN A 423 21.24 28.20 30.75
C GLN A 423 19.74 28.05 30.45
N VAL A 424 19.34 26.93 29.88
CA VAL A 424 17.93 26.63 29.60
C VAL A 424 17.46 25.56 30.59
N ALA A 425 16.55 25.94 31.48
CA ALA A 425 16.08 25.10 32.61
C ALA A 425 17.20 24.48 33.49
N GLY A 426 18.43 25.05 33.47
CA GLY A 426 19.60 24.55 34.20
C GLY A 426 20.50 23.58 33.43
N ASN A 427 20.28 23.43 32.12
CA ASN A 427 21.22 22.82 31.17
C ASN A 427 22.01 23.93 30.44
N ASP A 428 23.30 23.70 30.16
CA ASP A 428 24.15 24.63 29.40
C ASP A 428 23.73 24.59 27.93
N THR A 429 23.63 25.74 27.27
CA THR A 429 23.17 25.79 25.87
C THR A 429 23.91 26.88 25.10
N LYS A 430 24.31 26.59 23.85
CA LYS A 430 24.86 27.59 22.93
C LYS A 430 23.72 28.33 22.26
N LYS A 431 23.69 29.66 22.35
CA LYS A 431 22.66 30.49 21.70
C LYS A 431 23.31 31.37 20.64
N TYR A 432 22.89 31.18 19.39
CA TYR A 432 23.27 31.98 18.25
C TYR A 432 22.13 32.93 17.85
N THR A 433 22.40 34.23 17.83
CA THR A 433 21.44 35.23 17.30
C THR A 433 21.89 35.71 15.92
N SER A 434 20.94 35.82 14.97
CA SER A 434 21.21 36.17 13.57
C SER A 434 22.21 35.19 12.93
N LEU A 435 21.96 33.89 13.14
CA LEU A 435 22.78 32.81 12.61
C LEU A 435 22.61 32.72 11.09
N VAL A 436 23.55 33.30 10.35
CA VAL A 436 23.75 32.99 8.93
C VAL A 436 24.63 31.75 8.84
N PHE A 437 25.80 31.78 9.50
CA PHE A 437 26.65 30.62 9.74
C PHE A 437 27.60 30.87 10.91
N VAL A 438 28.03 29.79 11.59
CA VAL A 438 29.06 29.81 12.64
C VAL A 438 30.01 28.64 12.45
N GLY A 439 31.30 28.91 12.62
CA GLY A 439 32.35 27.90 12.71
C GLY A 439 32.61 27.49 14.15
N VAL A 440 32.76 26.18 14.33
CA VAL A 440 33.29 25.51 15.52
C VAL A 440 34.60 24.84 15.09
N GLU A 441 35.69 25.04 15.84
CA GLU A 441 37.03 24.56 15.46
C GLU A 441 37.61 23.59 16.49
N THR A 442 38.27 22.55 16.00
CA THR A 442 39.01 21.50 16.75
C THR A 442 40.44 21.36 16.21
N VAL A 443 41.00 22.43 15.63
CA VAL A 443 42.29 22.44 14.92
C VAL A 443 43.50 22.12 15.82
N ALA A 444 43.46 22.46 17.11
CA ALA A 444 44.55 22.14 18.03
C ALA A 444 44.55 20.66 18.49
N GLN A 445 43.41 19.99 18.36
CA GLN A 445 43.25 18.56 18.62
C GLN A 445 42.13 18.02 17.73
N GLU A 446 42.48 17.69 16.48
CA GLU A 446 41.55 17.17 15.48
C GLU A 446 40.90 15.86 15.95
N LEU A 447 39.67 15.63 15.53
CA LEU A 447 38.89 14.47 15.97
C LEU A 447 39.00 13.32 14.97
N ASP A 448 39.48 12.17 15.45
CA ASP A 448 39.38 10.89 14.74
C ASP A 448 38.03 10.26 15.06
N ILE A 449 37.08 10.39 14.13
CA ILE A 449 35.72 9.83 14.22
C ILE A 449 35.59 8.54 13.39
N THR A 450 36.68 7.87 13.01
CA THR A 450 36.62 6.65 12.17
C THR A 450 35.84 5.50 12.81
N GLY A 451 35.79 5.43 14.13
CA GLY A 451 34.96 4.47 14.88
C GLY A 451 33.48 4.85 14.98
N MET A 452 33.09 6.07 14.58
CA MET A 452 31.73 6.59 14.73
C MET A 452 30.91 6.38 13.44
N SER A 453 29.59 6.28 13.60
CA SER A 453 28.62 6.08 12.53
C SER A 453 27.67 7.28 12.33
N HIS A 454 27.44 8.11 13.36
CA HIS A 454 26.50 9.24 13.32
C HIS A 454 27.08 10.53 13.93
N PHE A 455 26.55 11.67 13.49
CA PHE A 455 26.67 12.97 14.15
C PHE A 455 25.32 13.37 14.75
N ASN A 456 25.34 13.91 15.96
CA ASN A 456 24.18 14.24 16.77
C ASN A 456 24.24 15.71 17.20
N VAL A 457 23.09 16.40 17.14
CA VAL A 457 22.91 17.74 17.71
C VAL A 457 21.45 18.01 18.04
N ASP A 458 21.17 18.58 19.21
CA ASP A 458 19.86 19.14 19.54
C ASP A 458 19.80 20.62 19.13
N VAL A 459 18.75 21.00 18.39
CA VAL A 459 18.51 22.38 17.97
C VAL A 459 17.11 22.87 18.33
N TRP A 460 17.00 24.14 18.71
CA TRP A 460 15.72 24.81 18.94
C TRP A 460 15.76 26.19 18.31
N SER A 461 14.66 26.62 17.68
CA SER A 461 14.55 27.97 17.11
C SER A 461 13.09 28.42 17.07
N PRO A 462 12.80 29.72 17.22
CA PRO A 462 11.47 30.26 17.05
C PRO A 462 11.18 30.64 15.58
N ASP A 463 12.19 30.69 14.71
CA ASP A 463 12.13 31.41 13.43
C ASP A 463 13.03 30.86 12.31
N PHE A 464 13.70 29.71 12.47
CA PHE A 464 14.46 29.11 11.37
C PHE A 464 13.56 28.55 10.25
N THR A 465 13.95 28.80 9.00
CA THR A 465 13.32 28.17 7.82
C THR A 465 14.27 27.20 7.12
N VAL A 466 15.55 27.23 7.50
CA VAL A 466 16.55 26.22 7.15
C VAL A 466 17.53 26.09 8.32
N PHE A 467 17.99 24.87 8.58
CA PHE A 467 19.17 24.61 9.39
C PHE A 467 20.13 23.71 8.63
N LYS A 468 21.43 23.87 8.82
CA LYS A 468 22.45 23.10 8.11
C LYS A 468 23.58 22.69 9.03
N VAL A 469 24.12 21.51 8.75
CA VAL A 469 25.31 20.96 9.39
C VAL A 469 26.34 20.64 8.32
N LYS A 470 27.55 21.18 8.45
CA LYS A 470 28.68 20.86 7.60
C LYS A 470 29.87 20.41 8.44
N LEU A 471 30.50 19.32 8.00
CA LEU A 471 31.72 18.77 8.62
C LEU A 471 32.90 18.98 7.66
N VAL A 472 34.09 19.24 8.20
CA VAL A 472 35.34 19.42 7.45
C VAL A 472 36.46 18.61 8.09
N ASP A 473 37.06 17.73 7.31
CA ASP A 473 38.28 16.97 7.61
C ASP A 473 39.46 17.60 6.85
N PHE A 474 40.57 17.87 7.52
CA PHE A 474 41.76 18.54 6.94
C PHE A 474 42.72 17.57 6.22
N GLY A 475 42.30 16.34 5.93
CA GLY A 475 43.14 15.37 5.22
C GLY A 475 44.32 14.87 6.05
N ASN A 476 45.24 14.15 5.41
CA ASN A 476 46.35 13.46 6.10
C ASN A 476 47.49 14.41 6.52
N ASP A 477 47.50 15.65 6.05
CA ASP A 477 48.51 16.65 6.43
C ASP A 477 48.12 17.49 7.66
N GLY A 478 46.84 17.41 8.10
CA GLY A 478 46.30 18.13 9.26
C GLY A 478 46.31 19.64 9.08
N ALA A 479 46.17 20.14 7.85
CA ALA A 479 46.28 21.56 7.53
C ALA A 479 45.33 22.03 6.43
N PHE A 480 44.40 22.91 6.81
CA PHE A 480 43.45 23.54 5.88
C PHE A 480 44.09 24.09 4.60
N GLY A 481 43.62 23.61 3.45
CA GLY A 481 44.08 24.05 2.13
C GLY A 481 45.27 23.28 1.58
N GLY A 482 45.63 22.13 2.18
CA GLY A 482 46.62 21.18 1.64
C GLY A 482 46.22 20.58 0.29
N GLY A 483 44.91 20.52 0.01
CA GLY A 483 44.34 19.97 -1.22
C GLY A 483 43.84 18.53 -1.09
N ASP A 484 43.94 17.95 0.11
CA ASP A 484 43.30 16.71 0.55
C ASP A 484 42.20 16.95 1.60
N ASP A 485 41.81 18.21 1.85
CA ASP A 485 40.64 18.58 2.63
C ASP A 485 39.36 17.92 2.06
N THR A 486 38.48 17.43 2.93
CA THR A 486 37.18 16.86 2.52
C THR A 486 36.04 17.40 3.38
N GLU A 487 34.90 17.67 2.75
CA GLU A 487 33.78 18.35 3.41
C GLU A 487 32.44 18.06 2.75
N HIS A 488 31.35 18.05 3.54
CA HIS A 488 29.99 17.94 3.03
C HIS A 488 29.00 18.69 3.94
N GLU A 489 27.95 19.26 3.34
CA GLU A 489 26.90 20.03 4.02
C GLU A 489 25.54 19.34 3.86
N ILE A 490 24.89 19.00 4.98
CA ILE A 490 23.51 18.52 5.04
C ILE A 490 22.59 19.71 5.31
N THR A 491 21.45 19.75 4.61
CA THR A 491 20.44 20.82 4.71
C THR A 491 19.11 20.26 5.20
N PHE A 492 18.53 20.90 6.21
CA PHE A 492 17.20 20.61 6.76
C PHE A 492 16.28 21.81 6.48
N ASP A 493 15.34 21.63 5.57
CA ASP A 493 14.37 22.67 5.19
C ASP A 493 13.15 22.64 6.13
N ASN A 494 12.71 23.82 6.57
CA ASN A 494 11.58 24.06 7.49
C ASN A 494 11.53 23.13 8.74
N PRO A 495 12.58 23.05 9.58
CA PRO A 495 12.54 22.24 10.79
C PRO A 495 11.52 22.78 11.80
N SER A 496 10.99 21.93 12.68
CA SER A 496 9.94 22.29 13.64
C SER A 496 10.35 23.45 14.56
N GLN A 497 9.58 24.54 14.50
CA GLN A 497 9.81 25.74 15.32
C GLN A 497 9.19 25.61 16.72
N GLY A 498 9.72 26.38 17.67
CA GLY A 498 9.20 26.50 19.04
C GLY A 498 9.47 25.31 19.97
N GLN A 499 10.09 24.25 19.46
CA GLN A 499 10.37 22.99 20.16
C GLN A 499 11.77 22.45 19.83
N TRP A 500 12.29 21.55 20.66
CA TRP A 500 13.61 20.95 20.46
C TRP A 500 13.53 19.87 19.37
N VAL A 501 14.50 19.88 18.48
CA VAL A 501 14.65 18.94 17.36
C VAL A 501 16.01 18.27 17.50
N THR A 502 16.01 16.97 17.78
CA THR A 502 17.24 16.15 17.76
C THR A 502 17.55 15.75 16.33
N LEU A 503 18.68 16.22 15.81
CA LEU A 503 19.21 15.82 14.50
C LEU A 503 20.20 14.67 14.70
N HIS A 504 19.80 13.47 14.30
CA HIS A 504 20.63 12.28 14.26
C HIS A 504 21.00 12.00 12.79
N ILE A 505 22.25 12.29 12.41
CA ILE A 505 22.68 12.33 11.02
C ILE A 505 23.70 11.20 10.76
N PRO A 506 23.38 10.21 9.92
CA PRO A 506 24.34 9.19 9.50
C PRO A 506 25.57 9.84 8.83
N LEU A 507 26.77 9.43 9.23
CA LEU A 507 28.02 9.92 8.62
C LEU A 507 28.18 9.43 7.17
N SER A 508 27.36 8.49 6.71
CA SER A 508 27.21 8.12 5.30
C SER A 508 26.63 9.24 4.44
N ASP A 509 25.78 10.09 5.01
CA ASP A 509 25.01 11.09 4.26
C ASP A 509 25.89 12.27 3.86
N PHE A 510 26.98 12.49 4.61
CA PHE A 510 28.06 13.41 4.29
C PHE A 510 28.92 12.89 3.11
N ALA A 511 28.31 12.67 1.94
CA ALA A 511 28.86 11.89 0.83
C ALA A 511 30.21 12.39 0.24
N ASN A 512 30.63 13.62 0.55
CA ASN A 512 31.92 14.19 0.12
C ASN A 512 32.95 14.31 1.28
N LEU A 513 32.59 13.89 2.50
CA LEU A 513 33.47 13.81 3.66
C LEU A 513 34.23 12.47 3.61
N MET A 514 35.23 12.39 2.73
CA MET A 514 35.97 11.16 2.46
C MET A 514 37.01 10.83 3.57
N GLY A 515 37.46 11.85 4.31
CA GLY A 515 38.29 11.73 5.51
C GLY A 515 37.44 11.76 6.78
N ARG A 516 37.89 11.04 7.82
CA ARG A 516 37.25 11.00 9.16
C ARG A 516 38.26 10.99 10.31
N GLN A 517 39.54 11.24 10.02
CA GLN A 517 40.64 11.14 10.98
C GLN A 517 41.08 12.51 11.53
N HIS A 518 40.74 13.57 10.80
CA HIS A 518 41.25 14.92 10.98
C HIS A 518 40.10 15.93 10.95
N ILE A 519 38.98 15.61 11.63
CA ILE A 519 37.83 16.51 11.72
C ILE A 519 38.25 17.73 12.55
N ALA A 520 38.38 18.85 11.85
CA ALA A 520 38.97 20.07 12.37
C ALA A 520 37.98 21.24 12.41
N GLN A 521 36.86 21.16 11.67
CA GLN A 521 35.78 22.14 11.73
C GLN A 521 34.39 21.51 11.64
N LEU A 522 33.45 22.07 12.41
CA LEU A 522 32.01 21.87 12.27
C LEU A 522 31.37 23.23 12.01
N ILE A 523 30.41 23.30 11.10
CA ILE A 523 29.75 24.54 10.70
C ILE A 523 28.24 24.36 10.81
N PHE A 524 27.60 25.24 11.58
CA PHE A 524 26.14 25.36 11.62
C PHE A 524 25.72 26.58 10.83
N ALA A 525 24.70 26.46 9.96
CA ALA A 525 24.17 27.57 9.18
C ALA A 525 22.63 27.60 9.21
N SER A 526 22.04 28.79 9.05
CA SER A 526 20.59 28.98 9.17
C SER A 526 20.09 30.23 8.42
N SER A 527 18.78 30.46 8.43
CA SER A 527 18.07 31.53 7.72
C SER A 527 18.22 32.92 8.34
N ASN A 528 19.39 33.27 8.90
CA ASN A 528 19.60 34.45 9.75
C ASN A 528 18.73 34.43 11.04
N ALA A 529 18.43 33.22 11.54
CA ALA A 529 17.51 32.95 12.63
C ALA A 529 18.13 33.13 14.04
N LYS A 530 17.32 33.01 15.09
CA LYS A 530 17.80 32.72 16.44
C LYS A 530 17.80 31.20 16.63
N VAL A 531 18.97 30.61 16.95
CA VAL A 531 19.10 29.15 17.12
C VAL A 531 19.81 28.85 18.43
N TYR A 532 19.24 27.91 19.18
CA TYR A 532 19.82 27.30 20.36
C TYR A 532 20.36 25.91 19.96
N VAL A 533 21.53 25.56 20.46
CA VAL A 533 22.26 24.32 20.15
C VAL A 533 22.73 23.68 21.45
N ASP A 534 22.46 22.39 21.60
CA ASP A 534 22.86 21.56 22.74
C ASP A 534 23.24 20.14 22.25
N ASN A 535 23.81 19.31 23.12
CA ASN A 535 24.12 17.90 22.88
C ASN A 535 24.78 17.61 21.51
N VAL A 536 25.91 18.25 21.24
CA VAL A 536 26.73 18.05 20.04
C VAL A 536 27.71 16.90 20.27
N TYR A 537 27.52 15.76 19.59
CA TYR A 537 28.38 14.58 19.73
C TYR A 537 28.38 13.65 18.51
N PHE A 538 29.45 12.87 18.34
CA PHE A 538 29.46 11.72 17.43
C PHE A 538 29.14 10.43 18.21
N SER A 539 28.48 9.47 17.57
CA SER A 539 28.18 8.14 18.14
C SER A 539 28.44 7.00 17.15
N ASP A 540 28.70 5.80 17.66
CA ASP A 540 28.88 4.58 16.85
C ASP A 540 27.60 3.73 16.70
N GLU A 541 26.60 3.92 17.56
CA GLU A 541 25.25 3.37 17.43
C GLU A 541 24.19 4.38 16.96
N VAL A 542 23.06 3.85 16.48
CA VAL A 542 21.84 4.60 16.12
C VAL A 542 21.13 5.05 17.39
N VAL A 543 20.97 6.36 17.56
CA VAL A 543 20.15 6.94 18.62
C VAL A 543 18.76 7.19 18.06
N THR A 544 17.81 6.34 18.43
CA THR A 544 16.42 6.81 18.51
C THR A 544 16.33 7.62 19.79
N PRO A 545 16.05 8.95 19.74
CA PRO A 545 15.78 9.70 20.95
C PRO A 545 14.58 9.04 21.63
N PRO A 546 14.55 8.88 22.97
CA PRO A 546 13.35 8.45 23.65
C PRO A 546 12.29 9.51 23.39
N VAL A 547 11.35 9.22 22.48
CA VAL A 547 10.17 10.05 22.24
C VAL A 547 9.49 10.19 23.60
N THR A 548 9.44 11.41 24.17
CA THR A 548 9.06 11.60 25.57
C THR A 548 7.56 11.71 25.78
N ASP A 549 6.87 12.29 24.79
CA ASP A 549 5.44 12.47 24.65
C ASP A 549 5.09 12.13 23.17
N PRO A 550 3.91 11.55 22.85
CA PRO A 550 3.54 11.21 21.47
C PRO A 550 3.27 12.46 20.63
N LEU A 551 3.64 12.43 19.35
CA LEU A 551 3.42 13.53 18.39
C LEU A 551 2.23 13.30 17.45
N THR A 552 1.76 12.06 17.35
CA THR A 552 0.58 11.67 16.55
C THR A 552 -0.51 11.14 17.50
N ALA A 553 -1.77 11.36 17.16
CA ALA A 553 -2.92 10.78 17.86
C ALA A 553 -2.85 9.23 17.88
N ALA A 554 -3.64 8.62 18.75
CA ALA A 554 -3.94 7.19 18.64
C ALA A 554 -4.65 6.90 17.30
N PRO A 555 -4.49 5.69 16.72
CA PRO A 555 -5.21 5.32 15.50
C PRO A 555 -6.73 5.35 15.71
N ASP A 556 -7.48 5.91 14.77
CA ASP A 556 -8.95 5.91 14.85
C ASP A 556 -9.51 4.48 14.75
N PRO A 557 -10.34 4.01 15.70
CA PRO A 557 -10.95 2.69 15.63
C PRO A 557 -12.04 2.66 14.53
N VAL A 558 -12.05 1.57 13.74
CA VAL A 558 -12.82 1.50 12.49
C VAL A 558 -14.11 0.67 12.56
N LEU A 559 -14.42 0.08 13.72
CA LEU A 559 -15.63 -0.73 13.87
C LEU A 559 -16.91 0.12 13.81
N PRO A 560 -18.04 -0.45 13.33
CA PRO A 560 -19.34 0.22 13.45
C PRO A 560 -19.73 0.45 14.91
N GLN A 561 -20.27 1.63 15.21
CA GLN A 561 -20.79 1.99 16.54
C GLN A 561 -21.81 0.98 17.11
N THR A 562 -22.51 0.22 16.25
CA THR A 562 -23.45 -0.83 16.66
C THR A 562 -22.80 -2.02 17.35
N ASP A 563 -21.52 -2.26 17.07
CA ASP A 563 -20.75 -3.40 17.56
C ASP A 563 -19.78 -2.99 18.69
N VAL A 564 -19.92 -1.75 19.20
CA VAL A 564 -19.01 -1.10 20.15
C VAL A 564 -19.75 -0.49 21.34
N MET A 565 -19.24 -0.75 22.54
CA MET A 565 -19.54 -0.02 23.76
C MET A 565 -18.29 0.74 24.21
N SER A 566 -18.22 2.02 23.83
CA SER A 566 -17.08 2.89 24.15
C SER A 566 -17.19 3.49 25.55
N LEU A 567 -16.06 3.62 26.23
CA LEU A 567 -15.90 4.32 27.51
C LEU A 567 -15.14 5.64 27.31
N PHE A 568 -14.18 5.65 26.37
CA PHE A 568 -13.42 6.83 25.98
C PHE A 568 -12.91 6.72 24.54
N SER A 569 -13.42 7.54 23.62
CA SER A 569 -12.89 7.64 22.24
C SER A 569 -13.40 8.91 21.56
N ASN A 570 -12.56 9.56 20.73
CA ASN A 570 -12.99 10.67 19.88
C ASN A 570 -13.83 10.22 18.66
N VAL A 571 -13.90 8.91 18.38
CA VAL A 571 -14.66 8.35 17.25
C VAL A 571 -16.04 7.84 17.66
N TYR A 572 -16.18 7.35 18.90
CA TYR A 572 -17.41 6.71 19.38
C TYR A 572 -18.20 7.56 20.37
N THR A 573 -19.50 7.25 20.49
CA THR A 573 -20.33 7.77 21.58
C THR A 573 -20.05 6.98 22.85
N ASP A 574 -19.42 7.63 23.82
CA ASP A 574 -19.06 7.02 25.11
C ASP A 574 -20.27 6.80 26.04
N VAL A 575 -20.23 5.68 26.77
CA VAL A 575 -21.11 5.42 27.91
C VAL A 575 -20.62 6.19 29.15
N PRO A 576 -21.49 6.52 30.11
CA PRO A 576 -21.06 7.25 31.31
C PRO A 576 -20.04 6.47 32.15
N VAL A 577 -18.87 7.08 32.37
CA VAL A 577 -17.84 6.63 33.31
C VAL A 577 -17.83 7.58 34.52
N ASP A 578 -17.81 7.03 35.73
CA ASP A 578 -17.95 7.82 36.96
C ASP A 578 -16.65 8.55 37.33
N THR A 579 -15.50 7.91 37.10
CA THR A 579 -14.17 8.53 37.20
C THR A 579 -13.11 7.74 36.44
N TRP A 580 -12.13 8.45 35.88
CA TRP A 580 -10.90 7.92 35.28
C TRP A 580 -9.71 7.84 36.25
N GLN A 581 -9.87 8.37 37.47
CA GLN A 581 -8.86 8.30 38.53
C GLN A 581 -9.55 8.26 39.90
N THR A 582 -9.63 7.07 40.48
CA THR A 582 -10.18 6.90 41.83
C THR A 582 -9.27 7.47 42.92
N SER A 583 -9.84 7.82 44.08
CA SER A 583 -9.06 8.32 45.23
C SER A 583 -8.06 7.32 45.82
N TRP A 584 -8.15 6.04 45.42
CA TRP A 584 -7.26 4.96 45.81
C TRP A 584 -6.16 4.67 44.76
N SER A 585 -6.18 5.37 43.62
CA SER A 585 -5.19 5.26 42.54
C SER A 585 -3.78 5.75 42.93
N ALA A 586 -2.76 5.20 42.29
CA ALA A 586 -1.35 5.55 42.43
C ALA A 586 -0.76 5.99 41.07
N ALA A 587 -1.28 7.11 40.57
CA ALA A 587 -0.85 7.83 39.37
C ALA A 587 -1.38 9.28 39.44
N THR A 588 -0.81 10.20 38.67
CA THR A 588 -1.43 11.51 38.36
C THR A 588 -2.08 11.45 36.99
N LEU A 589 -3.37 11.79 36.88
CA LEU A 589 -4.08 11.94 35.59
C LEU A 589 -4.04 13.40 35.12
N GLU A 590 -3.74 13.58 33.83
CA GLU A 590 -3.94 14.82 33.06
C GLU A 590 -4.75 14.45 31.81
N ASP A 591 -5.80 15.21 31.49
CA ASP A 591 -6.42 15.16 30.17
C ASP A 591 -5.59 16.02 29.22
N VAL A 592 -5.15 15.45 28.09
CA VAL A 592 -4.31 16.12 27.10
C VAL A 592 -4.90 15.98 25.69
N GLN A 593 -4.35 16.76 24.76
CA GLN A 593 -4.70 16.73 23.35
C GLN A 593 -3.46 16.39 22.55
N ILE A 594 -3.51 15.35 21.72
CA ILE A 594 -2.40 14.94 20.85
C ILE A 594 -2.90 14.95 19.41
N ALA A 595 -2.35 15.84 18.59
CA ALA A 595 -2.81 16.12 17.23
C ALA A 595 -4.34 16.42 17.11
N GLY A 596 -5.00 16.83 18.20
CA GLY A 596 -6.45 17.11 18.24
C GLY A 596 -7.33 15.93 18.68
N ASN A 597 -6.74 14.83 19.14
CA ASN A 597 -7.44 13.72 19.79
C ASN A 597 -7.32 13.83 21.33
N ASP A 598 -8.40 13.58 22.07
CA ASP A 598 -8.41 13.60 23.54
C ASP A 598 -7.71 12.35 24.05
N THR A 599 -6.73 12.50 24.94
CA THR A 599 -5.99 11.36 25.48
C THR A 599 -5.84 11.46 26.99
N LYS A 600 -5.99 10.33 27.70
CA LYS A 600 -5.73 10.24 29.15
C LYS A 600 -4.24 10.04 29.39
N LYS A 601 -3.56 11.02 29.98
CA LYS A 601 -2.14 10.94 30.33
C LYS A 601 -1.96 10.65 31.82
N TYR A 602 -1.39 9.48 32.13
CA TYR A 602 -0.99 9.09 33.47
C TYR A 602 0.51 9.28 33.66
N THR A 603 0.91 10.02 34.70
CA THR A 603 2.32 10.15 35.11
C THR A 603 2.55 9.39 36.42
N GLY A 604 3.62 8.59 36.47
CA GLY A 604 3.95 7.79 37.65
C GLY A 604 3.05 6.57 37.83
N LEU A 605 2.51 6.02 36.74
CA LEU A 605 1.45 4.99 36.76
C LEU A 605 1.93 3.69 37.41
N SER A 606 1.67 3.56 38.71
CA SER A 606 1.76 2.28 39.40
C SER A 606 0.48 1.50 39.18
N PHE A 607 -0.66 2.13 39.44
CA PHE A 607 -1.99 1.68 39.00
C PHE A 607 -3.00 2.84 39.07
N VAL A 608 -4.05 2.78 38.25
CA VAL A 608 -5.20 3.69 38.29
C VAL A 608 -6.50 2.90 38.16
N GLY A 609 -7.48 3.23 38.98
CA GLY A 609 -8.84 2.73 38.88
C GLY A 609 -9.72 3.66 38.06
N VAL A 610 -10.44 3.07 37.12
CA VAL A 610 -11.57 3.64 36.37
C VAL A 610 -12.83 2.97 36.90
N GLU A 611 -13.87 3.74 37.23
CA GLU A 611 -15.10 3.22 37.87
C GLU A 611 -16.36 3.53 37.05
N THR A 612 -17.25 2.54 36.99
CA THR A 612 -18.60 2.57 36.37
C THR A 612 -19.64 2.08 37.37
N VAL A 613 -19.44 2.32 38.67
CA VAL A 613 -20.25 1.79 39.78
C VAL A 613 -21.70 2.30 39.77
N ALA A 614 -21.95 3.54 39.37
CA ALA A 614 -23.30 4.09 39.21
C ALA A 614 -23.93 3.74 37.85
N ASN A 615 -23.13 3.33 36.87
CA ASN A 615 -23.50 3.09 35.48
C ASN A 615 -22.88 1.76 34.99
N GLN A 616 -23.12 0.66 35.72
CA GLN A 616 -22.45 -0.62 35.49
C GLN A 616 -22.70 -1.15 34.07
N LEU A 617 -21.64 -1.69 33.46
CA LEU A 617 -21.66 -2.12 32.08
C LEU A 617 -22.02 -3.60 31.98
N ASN A 618 -23.07 -3.89 31.21
CA ASN A 618 -23.36 -5.24 30.77
C ASN A 618 -22.68 -5.49 29.42
N ILE A 619 -21.63 -6.31 29.42
CA ILE A 619 -20.83 -6.66 28.25
C ILE A 619 -21.04 -8.12 27.80
N THR A 620 -22.17 -8.75 28.16
CA THR A 620 -22.44 -10.16 27.80
C THR A 620 -22.39 -10.43 26.31
N ASP A 621 -22.78 -9.44 25.51
CA ASP A 621 -22.90 -9.54 24.05
C ASP A 621 -21.61 -9.08 23.34
N MET A 622 -20.57 -8.68 24.09
CA MET A 622 -19.26 -8.31 23.57
C MET A 622 -18.28 -9.50 23.62
N THR A 623 -17.22 -9.44 22.81
CA THR A 623 -16.19 -10.49 22.65
C THR A 623 -14.78 -10.00 22.95
N VAL A 624 -14.48 -8.71 22.80
CA VAL A 624 -13.14 -8.11 22.93
C VAL A 624 -13.20 -6.86 23.82
N PHE A 625 -12.14 -6.61 24.60
CA PHE A 625 -11.84 -5.33 25.22
C PHE A 625 -10.66 -4.68 24.48
N ASN A 626 -10.79 -3.41 24.13
CA ASN A 626 -9.86 -2.67 23.29
C ASN A 626 -9.35 -1.44 24.05
N VAL A 627 -8.06 -1.13 23.88
CA VAL A 627 -7.44 0.08 24.39
C VAL A 627 -6.18 0.42 23.59
N ASP A 628 -6.02 1.67 23.21
CA ASP A 628 -4.76 2.19 22.67
C ASP A 628 -3.88 2.70 23.81
N VAL A 629 -2.62 2.28 23.83
CA VAL A 629 -1.63 2.76 24.81
C VAL A 629 -0.34 3.23 24.16
N TRP A 630 0.21 4.32 24.68
CA TRP A 630 1.53 4.83 24.31
C TRP A 630 2.34 5.14 25.56
N SER A 631 3.64 4.85 25.55
CA SER A 631 4.53 5.17 26.65
C SER A 631 5.97 5.35 26.17
N PRO A 632 6.75 6.25 26.80
CA PRO A 632 8.17 6.39 26.52
C PRO A 632 9.01 5.36 27.31
N ASP A 633 8.46 4.76 28.38
CA ASP A 633 9.26 4.15 29.45
C ASP A 633 8.61 2.95 30.18
N PHE A 634 7.42 2.48 29.78
CA PHE A 634 6.81 1.30 30.43
C PHE A 634 7.59 0.00 30.20
N THR A 635 7.88 -0.75 31.26
CA THR A 635 8.44 -2.11 31.15
C THR A 635 7.40 -3.20 31.35
N VAL A 636 6.21 -2.82 31.79
CA VAL A 636 5.02 -3.66 31.91
C VAL A 636 3.78 -2.78 31.76
N PHE A 637 2.74 -3.30 31.12
CA PHE A 637 1.39 -2.74 31.15
C PHE A 637 0.40 -3.83 31.53
N LYS A 638 -0.67 -3.46 32.23
CA LYS A 638 -1.64 -4.40 32.80
C LYS A 638 -3.04 -3.85 32.67
N VAL A 639 -3.97 -4.74 32.36
CA VAL A 639 -5.41 -4.46 32.27
C VAL A 639 -6.13 -5.43 33.18
N LYS A 640 -6.94 -4.93 34.11
CA LYS A 640 -7.79 -5.75 34.98
C LYS A 640 -9.23 -5.31 34.89
N LEU A 641 -10.14 -6.27 34.70
CA LEU A 641 -11.58 -6.07 34.70
C LEU A 641 -12.19 -6.62 35.99
N VAL A 642 -13.22 -5.97 36.51
CA VAL A 642 -13.97 -6.37 37.71
C VAL A 642 -15.49 -6.26 37.46
N ASP A 643 -16.18 -7.39 37.56
CA ASP A 643 -17.65 -7.50 37.65
C ASP A 643 -18.05 -7.64 39.13
N PHE A 644 -19.02 -6.86 39.60
CA PHE A 644 -19.57 -6.95 40.96
C PHE A 644 -20.62 -8.07 41.13
N GLY A 645 -20.74 -8.98 40.16
CA GLY A 645 -21.57 -10.18 40.28
C GLY A 645 -23.06 -9.89 40.16
N ALA A 646 -23.90 -10.77 40.67
CA ALA A 646 -25.35 -10.70 40.52
C ALA A 646 -26.05 -9.78 41.54
N ASP A 647 -25.37 -9.41 42.63
CA ASP A 647 -25.89 -8.44 43.61
C ASP A 647 -25.53 -6.98 43.30
N ALA A 648 -24.68 -6.76 42.27
CA ALA A 648 -24.21 -5.48 41.78
C ALA A 648 -23.41 -4.64 42.82
N ALA A 649 -22.87 -5.26 43.87
CA ALA A 649 -22.20 -4.57 44.96
C ALA A 649 -20.84 -5.18 45.35
N PHE A 650 -19.79 -4.36 45.29
CA PHE A 650 -18.42 -4.76 45.64
C PHE A 650 -18.33 -5.44 47.02
N GLY A 651 -17.75 -6.64 47.05
CA GLY A 651 -17.53 -7.40 48.28
C GLY A 651 -18.74 -8.23 48.72
N GLY A 652 -19.75 -8.41 47.88
CA GLY A 652 -20.87 -9.36 48.07
C GLY A 652 -20.41 -10.82 48.15
N GLY A 653 -19.22 -11.11 47.59
CA GLY A 653 -18.61 -12.44 47.57
C GLY A 653 -18.89 -13.24 46.28
N ASP A 654 -19.65 -12.66 45.36
CA ASP A 654 -19.86 -13.10 43.99
C ASP A 654 -19.08 -12.29 42.95
N ASP A 655 -18.32 -11.27 43.35
CA ASP A 655 -17.37 -10.50 42.51
C ASP A 655 -16.49 -11.41 41.63
N LYS A 656 -16.22 -10.98 40.39
CA LYS A 656 -15.33 -11.68 39.44
C LYS A 656 -14.32 -10.72 38.85
N GLU A 657 -13.06 -11.12 38.80
CA GLU A 657 -11.98 -10.28 38.30
C GLU A 657 -10.84 -11.10 37.70
N HIS A 658 -10.17 -10.55 36.70
CA HIS A 658 -8.95 -11.12 36.13
C HIS A 658 -8.03 -10.00 35.60
N GLU A 659 -6.71 -10.17 35.72
CA GLU A 659 -5.68 -9.22 35.29
C GLU A 659 -4.80 -9.84 34.18
N ILE A 660 -4.74 -9.18 33.03
CA ILE A 660 -3.85 -9.50 31.92
C ILE A 660 -2.57 -8.66 32.06
N THR A 661 -1.41 -9.25 31.75
CA THR A 661 -0.09 -8.60 31.88
C THR A 661 0.67 -8.65 30.56
N PHE A 662 0.96 -7.48 30.00
CA PHE A 662 1.81 -7.25 28.84
C PHE A 662 3.22 -6.90 29.32
N ASN A 663 4.20 -7.78 29.07
CA ASN A 663 5.59 -7.56 29.45
C ASN A 663 6.34 -6.88 28.30
N ALA A 664 7.09 -5.82 28.61
CA ALA A 664 7.82 -4.99 27.64
C ALA A 664 7.04 -4.64 26.36
N PRO A 665 5.89 -3.93 26.46
CA PRO A 665 5.18 -3.45 25.27
C PRO A 665 6.03 -2.43 24.50
N ALA A 666 5.72 -2.22 23.22
CA ALA A 666 6.50 -1.34 22.35
C ALA A 666 6.45 0.12 22.83
N GLN A 667 7.62 0.72 23.05
CA GLN A 667 7.77 2.11 23.50
C GLN A 667 7.83 3.08 22.32
N GLY A 668 7.55 4.36 22.59
CA GLY A 668 7.68 5.47 21.63
C GLY A 668 6.64 5.49 20.49
N GLN A 669 5.74 4.50 20.45
CA GLN A 669 4.69 4.35 19.43
C GLN A 669 3.38 3.88 20.07
N TRP A 670 2.26 4.07 19.37
CA TRP A 670 0.95 3.61 19.83
C TRP A 670 0.84 2.09 19.69
N VAL A 671 0.27 1.46 20.69
CA VAL A 671 0.03 0.02 20.76
C VAL A 671 -1.46 -0.21 20.99
N SER A 672 -2.15 -0.64 19.93
CA SER A 672 -3.54 -1.05 19.99
C SER A 672 -3.65 -2.45 20.59
N LEU A 673 -4.27 -2.56 21.76
CA LEU A 673 -4.45 -3.82 22.48
C LEU A 673 -5.89 -4.31 22.30
N HIS A 674 -6.06 -5.32 21.43
CA HIS A 674 -7.30 -6.06 21.26
C HIS A 674 -7.25 -7.33 22.12
N ILE A 675 -7.95 -7.33 23.26
CA ILE A 675 -7.89 -8.39 24.28
C ILE A 675 -9.20 -9.19 24.25
N PRO A 676 -9.22 -10.44 23.74
CA PRO A 676 -10.40 -11.29 23.79
C PRO A 676 -10.88 -11.47 25.24
N LEU A 677 -12.17 -11.26 25.49
CA LEU A 677 -12.77 -11.38 26.83
C LEU A 677 -12.65 -12.81 27.40
N THR A 678 -12.35 -13.79 26.54
CA THR A 678 -12.02 -15.17 26.94
C THR A 678 -10.67 -15.32 27.64
N GLU A 679 -9.74 -14.38 27.47
CA GLU A 679 -8.44 -14.40 28.17
C GLU A 679 -8.57 -14.01 29.65
N PHE A 680 -9.63 -13.28 30.02
CA PHE A 680 -9.94 -12.94 31.39
C PHE A 680 -10.54 -14.14 32.13
N GLU A 681 -9.80 -15.25 32.26
CA GLU A 681 -10.30 -16.59 32.67
C GLU A 681 -11.15 -16.63 33.97
N ASN A 682 -10.93 -15.67 34.88
CA ASN A 682 -11.63 -15.58 36.16
C ASN A 682 -12.82 -14.59 36.15
N LEU A 683 -13.02 -13.84 35.07
CA LEU A 683 -14.15 -12.93 34.82
C LEU A 683 -15.36 -13.72 34.31
N THR A 684 -15.84 -14.68 35.12
CA THR A 684 -16.87 -15.65 34.70
C THR A 684 -18.28 -15.06 34.57
N THR A 685 -18.48 -13.82 34.99
CA THR A 685 -19.70 -13.03 34.81
C THR A 685 -19.31 -11.71 34.13
N ARG A 686 -20.25 -11.12 33.39
CA ARG A 686 -20.02 -9.91 32.58
C ARG A 686 -21.22 -8.96 32.57
N GLU A 687 -22.09 -9.05 33.58
CA GLU A 687 -23.37 -8.32 33.64
C GLU A 687 -23.24 -6.96 34.36
N HIS A 688 -22.31 -6.83 35.31
CA HIS A 688 -22.14 -5.63 36.13
C HIS A 688 -20.66 -5.21 36.23
N ILE A 689 -20.00 -5.03 35.08
CA ILE A 689 -18.64 -4.50 35.03
C ILE A 689 -18.63 -3.10 35.61
N ALA A 690 -17.92 -2.96 36.74
CA ALA A 690 -17.97 -1.80 37.61
C ALA A 690 -16.60 -1.14 37.81
N GLN A 691 -15.51 -1.85 37.52
CA GLN A 691 -14.15 -1.30 37.57
C GLN A 691 -13.26 -1.84 36.44
N LEU A 692 -12.44 -0.96 35.91
CA LEU A 692 -11.33 -1.22 34.99
C LEU A 692 -10.07 -0.65 35.64
N ILE A 693 -8.98 -1.41 35.71
CA ILE A 693 -7.73 -0.97 36.33
C ILE A 693 -6.60 -1.11 35.32
N PHE A 694 -5.92 0.01 35.07
CA PHE A 694 -4.66 0.03 34.33
C PHE A 694 -3.48 0.09 35.31
N ALA A 695 -2.43 -0.69 35.09
CA ALA A 695 -1.24 -0.67 35.93
C ALA A 695 0.05 -0.80 35.11
N SER A 696 1.15 -0.23 35.62
CA SER A 696 2.44 -0.18 34.91
C SER A 696 3.61 -0.11 35.90
N SER A 697 4.84 0.06 35.39
CA SER A 697 6.10 0.08 36.15
C SER A 697 6.35 1.39 36.93
N GLY A 698 5.34 2.24 37.14
CA GLY A 698 5.52 3.63 37.55
C GLY A 698 5.79 4.59 36.38
N ALA A 699 5.50 4.14 35.15
CA ALA A 699 5.81 4.81 33.89
C ALA A 699 4.95 6.06 33.63
N LYS A 700 5.28 6.81 32.56
CA LYS A 700 4.35 7.73 31.91
C LYS A 700 3.57 6.94 30.86
N VAL A 701 2.24 6.95 30.91
CA VAL A 701 1.39 6.18 29.97
C VAL A 701 0.25 7.04 29.49
N TYR A 702 0.04 7.07 28.19
CA TYR A 702 -1.06 7.70 27.50
C TYR A 702 -2.03 6.59 27.11
N VAL A 703 -3.32 6.83 27.32
CA VAL A 703 -4.40 5.86 27.09
C VAL A 703 -5.50 6.54 26.28
N ASP A 704 -5.92 5.85 25.24
CA ASP A 704 -6.93 6.31 24.28
C ASP A 704 -7.83 5.14 23.86
N ASN A 705 -8.92 5.43 23.15
CA ASN A 705 -9.83 4.45 22.54
C ASN A 705 -10.15 3.22 23.43
N VAL A 706 -10.69 3.47 24.62
CA VAL A 706 -11.08 2.44 25.59
C VAL A 706 -12.50 1.96 25.29
N TYR A 707 -12.68 0.76 24.72
CA TYR A 707 -14.01 0.26 24.37
C TYR A 707 -14.12 -1.28 24.38
N PHE A 708 -15.32 -1.80 24.64
CA PHE A 708 -15.64 -3.21 24.36
C PHE A 708 -16.23 -3.34 22.96
N SER A 709 -15.93 -4.42 22.25
CA SER A 709 -16.52 -4.71 20.93
C SER A 709 -16.99 -6.16 20.79
N ASN A 710 -17.90 -6.38 19.85
CA ASN A 710 -18.39 -7.70 19.43
C ASN A 710 -17.76 -8.12 18.09
N GLU A 711 -16.42 -8.12 18.03
CA GLU A 711 -15.72 -8.64 16.86
C GLU A 711 -15.88 -10.17 16.74
N PRO A 712 -16.09 -10.71 15.52
CA PRO A 712 -15.90 -12.13 15.27
C PRO A 712 -14.41 -12.45 15.45
N ILE A 713 -14.07 -13.31 16.41
CA ILE A 713 -12.68 -13.62 16.77
C ILE A 713 -11.93 -14.21 15.56
N ILE A 714 -11.16 -13.38 14.86
CA ILE A 714 -10.06 -13.84 14.00
C ILE A 714 -8.91 -14.15 14.94
N VAL A 715 -8.80 -15.42 15.34
CA VAL A 715 -7.59 -15.91 16.02
C VAL A 715 -6.46 -15.83 14.99
N ILE A 716 -5.65 -14.78 15.03
CA ILE A 716 -4.42 -14.69 14.23
C ILE A 716 -3.52 -15.87 14.67
N PRO A 717 -3.29 -16.89 13.84
CA PRO A 717 -2.59 -18.08 14.28
C PRO A 717 -1.14 -17.73 14.61
N THR A 718 -0.68 -18.07 15.81
CA THR A 718 0.74 -17.86 16.20
C THR A 718 1.64 -19.00 15.71
N ASP A 719 1.07 -20.09 15.22
CA ASP A 719 1.69 -21.24 14.59
C ASP A 719 0.80 -21.64 13.38
N PRO A 720 1.35 -22.15 12.26
CA PRO A 720 0.55 -22.54 11.10
C PRO A 720 -0.34 -23.73 11.46
N MET A 721 -1.60 -23.69 11.01
CA MET A 721 -2.59 -24.74 11.27
C MET A 721 -2.84 -25.67 10.07
N VAL A 722 -2.37 -25.28 8.88
CA VAL A 722 -2.39 -26.05 7.63
C VAL A 722 -0.97 -26.22 7.12
N ALA A 723 -0.68 -27.32 6.44
CA ALA A 723 0.61 -27.56 5.80
C ALA A 723 0.93 -26.49 4.73
N ALA A 724 2.21 -26.35 4.40
CA ALA A 724 2.62 -25.59 3.20
C ALA A 724 2.00 -26.21 1.93
N PRO A 725 1.68 -25.42 0.89
CA PRO A 725 1.12 -25.95 -0.36
C PRO A 725 2.03 -26.99 -1.03
N ASP A 726 1.48 -28.12 -1.48
CA ASP A 726 2.29 -29.13 -2.19
C ASP A 726 2.79 -28.57 -3.54
N PRO A 727 4.12 -28.58 -3.82
CA PRO A 727 4.66 -28.11 -5.09
C PRO A 727 4.33 -29.08 -6.23
N THR A 728 3.98 -28.53 -7.41
CA THR A 728 3.32 -29.28 -8.49
C THR A 728 4.19 -29.57 -9.72
N LEU A 729 5.45 -29.12 -9.72
CA LEU A 729 6.38 -29.39 -10.84
C LEU A 729 6.72 -30.89 -10.93
N PRO A 730 6.92 -31.45 -12.13
CA PRO A 730 7.40 -32.82 -12.29
C PRO A 730 8.77 -33.03 -11.63
N GLU A 731 8.97 -34.13 -10.90
CA GLU A 731 10.25 -34.51 -10.24
C GLU A 731 11.49 -34.28 -11.13
N ALA A 732 11.39 -34.54 -12.43
CA ALA A 732 12.49 -34.36 -13.39
C ALA A 732 12.92 -32.91 -13.64
N GLN A 733 12.15 -31.92 -13.17
CA GLN A 733 12.41 -30.48 -13.24
C GLN A 733 12.87 -29.90 -11.89
N VAL A 734 13.02 -30.74 -10.85
CA VAL A 734 13.22 -30.30 -9.46
C VAL A 734 14.47 -30.93 -8.86
N MET A 735 15.23 -30.12 -8.13
CA MET A 735 16.26 -30.57 -7.18
C MET A 735 15.83 -30.09 -5.79
N SER A 736 15.15 -30.97 -5.05
CA SER A 736 14.63 -30.63 -3.72
C SER A 736 15.67 -30.81 -2.64
N MET A 737 15.78 -29.83 -1.75
CA MET A 737 16.58 -29.91 -0.51
C MET A 737 15.71 -30.34 0.67
N PHE A 738 14.47 -29.87 0.71
CA PHE A 738 13.49 -30.22 1.75
C PHE A 738 12.06 -30.03 1.25
N SER A 739 11.35 -31.12 1.01
CA SER A 739 9.91 -31.19 0.72
C SER A 739 9.40 -32.60 1.04
N ASN A 740 8.12 -32.73 1.39
CA ASN A 740 7.45 -34.03 1.45
C ASN A 740 6.94 -34.53 0.09
N ALA A 741 6.87 -33.67 -0.92
CA ALA A 741 6.40 -34.00 -2.26
C ALA A 741 7.47 -34.63 -3.18
N TYR A 742 8.76 -34.40 -2.90
CA TYR A 742 9.88 -34.75 -3.78
C TYR A 742 10.97 -35.59 -3.10
N THR A 743 11.84 -36.22 -3.89
CA THR A 743 13.04 -36.88 -3.37
C THR A 743 14.12 -35.85 -3.01
N ASN A 744 14.35 -35.64 -1.71
CA ASN A 744 15.36 -34.69 -1.23
C ASN A 744 16.80 -35.15 -1.50
N VAL A 745 17.67 -34.21 -1.92
CA VAL A 745 19.13 -34.37 -1.96
C VAL A 745 19.71 -34.37 -0.55
N ALA A 746 20.98 -34.77 -0.42
CA ALA A 746 21.68 -34.70 0.85
C ALA A 746 21.96 -33.23 1.25
N VAL A 747 21.62 -32.89 2.49
CA VAL A 747 21.93 -31.61 3.14
C VAL A 747 22.62 -31.94 4.47
N ASP A 748 23.77 -31.33 4.75
CA ASP A 748 24.62 -31.67 5.89
C ASP A 748 24.03 -31.18 7.21
N THR A 749 23.46 -29.97 7.21
CA THR A 749 22.70 -29.42 8.33
C THR A 749 21.74 -28.35 7.87
N TRP A 750 20.59 -28.24 8.57
CA TRP A 750 19.63 -27.15 8.47
C TRP A 750 19.85 -26.03 9.50
N ARG A 751 20.86 -26.19 10.37
CA ARG A 751 21.32 -25.17 11.31
C ARG A 751 22.79 -25.38 11.63
N THR A 752 23.65 -24.50 11.13
CA THR A 752 25.07 -24.50 11.45
C THR A 752 25.35 -24.10 12.91
N SER A 753 26.57 -24.35 13.39
CA SER A 753 27.00 -23.90 14.73
C SER A 753 27.12 -22.38 14.86
N TRP A 754 27.29 -21.68 13.72
CA TRP A 754 27.38 -20.22 13.63
C TRP A 754 26.03 -19.52 13.42
N SER A 755 24.93 -20.27 13.28
CA SER A 755 23.57 -19.73 13.16
C SER A 755 23.07 -19.09 14.45
N ASP A 756 22.41 -17.93 14.33
CA ASP A 756 21.67 -17.26 15.39
C ASP A 756 20.15 -17.40 15.18
N ALA A 757 19.68 -18.59 15.56
CA ALA A 757 18.28 -19.02 15.61
C ALA A 757 18.19 -20.31 16.45
N THR A 758 17.02 -20.69 16.93
CA THR A 758 16.75 -22.06 17.42
C THR A 758 15.89 -22.82 16.42
N LEU A 759 16.41 -23.93 15.88
CA LEU A 759 15.69 -24.85 14.99
C LEU A 759 14.97 -25.94 15.80
N ALA A 760 13.72 -26.21 15.42
CA ALA A 760 13.00 -27.44 15.75
C ALA A 760 12.39 -28.02 14.46
N ASP A 761 12.52 -29.33 14.27
CA ASP A 761 11.73 -30.05 13.27
C ASP A 761 10.32 -30.28 13.84
N VAL A 762 9.29 -29.88 13.09
CA VAL A 762 7.89 -29.99 13.50
C VAL A 762 7.05 -30.65 12.41
N GLN A 763 5.79 -30.94 12.73
CA GLN A 763 4.79 -31.44 11.80
C GLN A 763 3.63 -30.45 11.76
N VAL A 764 3.27 -29.99 10.56
CA VAL A 764 2.13 -29.09 10.33
C VAL A 764 1.14 -29.82 9.44
N ASP A 765 -0.02 -30.18 10.00
CA ASP A 765 -1.01 -31.09 9.38
C ASP A 765 -0.44 -32.41 8.79
N GLY A 766 0.69 -32.88 9.33
CA GLY A 766 1.39 -34.08 8.85
C GLY A 766 2.39 -33.86 7.71
N ASN A 767 2.68 -32.60 7.35
CA ASN A 767 3.84 -32.24 6.54
C ASN A 767 5.05 -31.92 7.46
N ASP A 768 6.27 -32.29 7.02
CA ASP A 768 7.51 -32.04 7.76
C ASP A 768 7.93 -30.59 7.54
N THR A 769 8.04 -29.79 8.60
CA THR A 769 8.34 -28.35 8.48
C THR A 769 9.50 -27.95 9.39
N LYS A 770 10.39 -27.07 8.91
CA LYS A 770 11.46 -26.47 9.74
C LYS A 770 10.91 -25.27 10.49
N LYS A 771 10.99 -25.27 11.83
CA LYS A 771 10.60 -24.13 12.67
C LYS A 771 11.83 -23.45 13.27
N TYR A 772 12.07 -22.20 12.89
CA TYR A 772 13.05 -21.32 13.51
C TYR A 772 12.38 -20.37 14.51
N THR A 773 13.03 -20.14 15.63
CA THR A 773 12.60 -19.17 16.66
C THR A 773 13.78 -18.28 17.03
N GLY A 774 13.54 -16.97 17.11
CA GLY A 774 14.63 -15.99 17.25
C GLY A 774 15.49 -15.92 16.00
N LEU A 775 14.90 -16.01 14.80
CA LEU A 775 15.66 -16.07 13.54
C LEU A 775 16.26 -14.70 13.22
N ASN A 776 17.52 -14.49 13.62
CA ASN A 776 18.36 -13.44 13.07
C ASN A 776 18.98 -13.95 11.77
N PHE A 777 19.66 -15.10 11.80
CA PHE A 777 20.10 -15.82 10.61
C PHE A 777 20.37 -17.31 10.87
N VAL A 778 20.11 -18.16 9.89
CA VAL A 778 20.42 -19.59 9.93
C VAL A 778 21.10 -20.05 8.66
N GLY A 779 22.24 -20.73 8.83
CA GLY A 779 22.95 -21.42 7.75
C GLY A 779 22.44 -22.84 7.56
N VAL A 780 22.24 -23.18 6.29
CA VAL A 780 22.02 -24.52 5.76
C VAL A 780 23.24 -24.87 4.91
N GLU A 781 23.83 -26.04 5.11
CA GLU A 781 25.10 -26.44 4.46
C GLU A 781 24.95 -27.70 3.59
N THR A 782 25.59 -27.67 2.42
CA THR A 782 25.75 -28.75 1.44
C THR A 782 27.23 -28.96 1.10
N VAL A 783 28.13 -28.75 2.06
CA VAL A 783 29.58 -28.73 1.85
C VAL A 783 30.15 -30.12 1.50
N ALA A 784 29.61 -31.21 2.06
CA ALA A 784 30.07 -32.56 1.74
C ALA A 784 29.58 -33.06 0.37
N GLN A 785 28.48 -32.49 -0.14
CA GLN A 785 27.94 -32.76 -1.47
C GLN A 785 27.30 -31.49 -2.03
N GLN A 786 28.15 -30.62 -2.58
CA GLN A 786 27.71 -29.33 -3.15
C GLN A 786 26.78 -29.54 -4.35
N LEU A 787 25.87 -28.59 -4.56
CA LEU A 787 24.83 -28.69 -5.59
C LEU A 787 25.26 -27.97 -6.87
N ASP A 788 25.25 -28.69 -7.99
CA ASP A 788 25.33 -28.11 -9.33
C ASP A 788 23.92 -27.76 -9.80
N ILE A 789 23.59 -26.47 -9.72
CA ILE A 789 22.30 -25.90 -10.12
C ILE A 789 22.39 -25.20 -11.50
N THR A 790 23.45 -25.43 -12.29
CA THR A 790 23.62 -24.77 -13.59
C THR A 790 22.49 -25.05 -14.59
N GLY A 791 21.82 -26.19 -14.46
CA GLY A 791 20.63 -26.55 -15.25
C GLY A 791 19.32 -25.94 -14.75
N MET A 792 19.31 -25.32 -13.56
CA MET A 792 18.11 -24.75 -12.93
C MET A 792 17.95 -23.27 -13.27
N THR A 793 16.71 -22.78 -13.18
CA THR A 793 16.35 -21.38 -13.45
C THR A 793 15.78 -20.67 -12.22
N HIS A 794 15.23 -21.39 -11.23
CA HIS A 794 14.64 -20.80 -10.02
C HIS A 794 15.10 -21.48 -8.73
N PHE A 795 15.08 -20.73 -7.64
CA PHE A 795 15.05 -21.21 -6.25
C PHE A 795 13.65 -21.00 -5.68
N ASN A 796 13.14 -21.93 -4.89
CA ASN A 796 11.77 -21.96 -4.38
C ASN A 796 11.80 -22.28 -2.89
N VAL A 797 10.92 -21.63 -2.11
CA VAL A 797 10.72 -21.89 -0.69
C VAL A 797 9.33 -21.44 -0.24
N ASP A 798 8.67 -22.24 0.60
CA ASP A 798 7.47 -21.80 1.33
C ASP A 798 7.86 -21.28 2.72
N VAL A 799 7.38 -20.09 3.08
CA VAL A 799 7.62 -19.51 4.41
C VAL A 799 6.36 -18.98 5.08
N TRP A 800 6.22 -19.27 6.37
CA TRP A 800 5.13 -18.80 7.21
C TRP A 800 5.69 -18.16 8.48
N SER A 801 5.14 -17.03 8.91
CA SER A 801 5.57 -16.34 10.13
C SER A 801 4.44 -15.47 10.67
N PRO A 802 4.23 -15.40 12.00
CA PRO A 802 3.25 -14.50 12.58
C PRO A 802 3.82 -13.09 12.81
N ASN A 803 5.14 -12.90 12.66
CA ASN A 803 5.82 -11.70 13.16
C ASN A 803 7.15 -11.30 12.47
N PHE A 804 7.42 -11.75 11.23
CA PHE A 804 8.54 -11.17 10.47
C PHE A 804 8.19 -9.78 9.92
N SER A 805 9.13 -8.86 9.86
CA SER A 805 9.00 -7.64 9.02
C SER A 805 9.83 -7.74 7.74
N VAL A 806 10.88 -8.57 7.80
CA VAL A 806 11.79 -8.89 6.71
C VAL A 806 12.10 -10.37 6.70
N PHE A 807 12.19 -10.97 5.51
CA PHE A 807 12.76 -12.29 5.30
C PHE A 807 13.80 -12.22 4.20
N LYS A 808 14.89 -12.97 4.31
CA LYS A 808 15.98 -12.95 3.33
C LYS A 808 16.43 -14.34 2.96
N VAL A 809 16.84 -14.47 1.70
CA VAL A 809 17.41 -15.68 1.12
C VAL A 809 18.77 -15.34 0.51
N LYS A 810 19.82 -16.00 0.96
CA LYS A 810 21.18 -15.85 0.41
C LYS A 810 21.73 -17.19 -0.04
N LEU A 811 22.30 -17.23 -1.23
CA LEU A 811 22.97 -18.41 -1.79
C LEU A 811 24.48 -18.15 -1.88
N VAL A 812 25.28 -19.19 -1.65
CA VAL A 812 26.75 -19.15 -1.70
C VAL A 812 27.29 -20.33 -2.50
N ASP A 813 28.06 -20.04 -3.55
CA ASP A 813 28.83 -20.98 -4.37
C ASP A 813 30.32 -20.88 -4.00
N PHE A 814 30.97 -21.99 -3.67
CA PHE A 814 32.40 -22.04 -3.26
C PHE A 814 33.38 -22.09 -4.46
N GLY A 815 33.06 -21.40 -5.55
CA GLY A 815 33.98 -21.23 -6.68
C GLY A 815 34.34 -22.52 -7.40
N ALA A 816 35.40 -22.50 -8.21
CA ALA A 816 35.86 -23.65 -8.99
C ALA A 816 36.81 -24.58 -8.19
N ASP A 817 37.32 -24.15 -7.04
CA ASP A 817 38.13 -24.98 -6.14
C ASP A 817 37.31 -25.77 -5.10
N ALA A 818 36.00 -25.47 -5.01
CA ALA A 818 35.02 -26.08 -4.12
C ALA A 818 35.29 -25.84 -2.62
N ALA A 819 36.06 -24.81 -2.25
CA ALA A 819 36.49 -24.55 -0.88
C ALA A 819 36.33 -23.08 -0.45
N PHE A 820 35.61 -22.87 0.66
CA PHE A 820 35.40 -21.54 1.23
C PHE A 820 36.71 -20.78 1.50
N GLY A 821 36.78 -19.54 1.01
CA GLY A 821 37.93 -18.65 1.18
C GLY A 821 39.01 -18.79 0.10
N GLY A 822 38.73 -19.52 -1.00
CA GLY A 822 39.61 -19.64 -2.17
C GLY A 822 39.83 -18.32 -2.94
N GLY A 823 38.88 -17.38 -2.80
CA GLY A 823 38.89 -16.08 -3.50
C GLY A 823 38.11 -16.08 -4.81
N ASP A 824 37.46 -17.20 -5.13
CA ASP A 824 36.49 -17.38 -6.21
C ASP A 824 35.07 -17.74 -5.70
N ASP A 825 34.85 -17.70 -4.38
CA ASP A 825 33.53 -17.75 -3.76
C ASP A 825 32.61 -16.65 -4.33
N THR A 826 31.35 -16.96 -4.58
CA THR A 826 30.34 -15.98 -5.01
C THR A 826 29.03 -16.14 -4.28
N GLU A 827 28.38 -15.02 -3.96
CA GLU A 827 27.18 -14.99 -3.14
C GLU A 827 26.30 -13.77 -3.44
N HIS A 828 24.99 -13.90 -3.22
CA HIS A 828 24.05 -12.78 -3.29
C HIS A 828 22.87 -13.02 -2.35
N GLU A 829 22.36 -11.95 -1.73
CA GLU A 829 21.24 -11.96 -0.78
C GLU A 829 20.05 -11.22 -1.37
N ILE A 830 18.90 -11.89 -1.43
CA ILE A 830 17.61 -11.30 -1.81
C ILE A 830 16.82 -11.00 -0.53
N THR A 831 16.21 -9.81 -0.47
CA THR A 831 15.44 -9.33 0.68
C THR A 831 13.97 -9.16 0.31
N PHE A 832 13.09 -9.76 1.10
CA PHE A 832 11.64 -9.66 1.01
C PHE A 832 11.11 -8.85 2.19
N ASN A 833 10.33 -7.81 1.90
CA ASN A 833 9.62 -6.99 2.89
C ASN A 833 8.12 -7.13 2.62
N GLY A 834 7.29 -7.02 3.66
CA GLY A 834 5.83 -7.03 3.50
C GLY A 834 5.23 -8.38 3.06
N LEU A 835 5.90 -9.49 3.38
CA LEU A 835 5.31 -10.83 3.25
C LEU A 835 4.08 -10.97 4.17
N THR A 836 3.09 -11.75 3.74
CA THR A 836 1.83 -11.93 4.47
C THR A 836 2.10 -12.59 5.81
N LEU A 837 1.65 -11.96 6.90
CA LEU A 837 1.72 -12.53 8.24
C LEU A 837 0.66 -13.61 8.45
N SER A 838 1.05 -14.64 9.17
CA SER A 838 0.22 -15.77 9.58
C SER A 838 -0.38 -16.60 8.45
N ASP A 839 0.17 -16.50 7.24
CA ASP A 839 -0.14 -17.36 6.09
C ASP A 839 1.14 -17.85 5.38
N TRP A 840 1.00 -18.86 4.52
CA TRP A 840 2.12 -19.44 3.76
C TRP A 840 2.42 -18.58 2.53
N ASN A 841 3.66 -18.11 2.45
CA ASN A 841 4.19 -17.34 1.33
C ASN A 841 5.04 -18.27 0.45
N THR A 842 4.54 -18.64 -0.72
CA THR A 842 5.31 -19.38 -1.73
C THR A 842 6.21 -18.42 -2.50
N ILE A 843 7.51 -18.47 -2.22
CA ILE A 843 8.52 -17.59 -2.83
C ILE A 843 9.25 -18.35 -3.93
N GLN A 844 9.08 -17.92 -5.17
CA GLN A 844 9.86 -18.37 -6.33
C GLN A 844 10.78 -17.24 -6.80
N ILE A 845 12.10 -17.48 -6.75
CA ILE A 845 13.14 -16.50 -7.07
C ILE A 845 13.86 -16.94 -8.36
N PRO A 846 13.83 -16.14 -9.44
CA PRO A 846 14.68 -16.36 -10.59
C PRO A 846 16.17 -16.35 -10.19
N LEU A 847 16.93 -17.36 -10.61
CA LEU A 847 18.38 -17.43 -10.33
C LEU A 847 19.19 -16.33 -11.03
N SER A 848 18.57 -15.58 -11.94
CA SER A 848 19.11 -14.33 -12.51
C SER A 848 19.24 -13.21 -11.49
N ASP A 849 18.39 -13.21 -10.46
CA ASP A 849 18.21 -12.06 -9.57
C ASP A 849 19.29 -12.05 -8.48
N PHE A 850 19.91 -13.21 -8.23
CA PHE A 850 21.15 -13.36 -7.48
C PHE A 850 22.35 -12.82 -8.29
N THR A 851 22.33 -11.52 -8.59
CA THR A 851 23.22 -10.87 -9.58
C THR A 851 24.73 -10.97 -9.29
N ASN A 852 25.13 -11.26 -8.04
CA ASN A 852 26.53 -11.50 -7.66
C ASN A 852 26.90 -12.99 -7.51
N LEU A 853 25.95 -13.92 -7.70
CA LEU A 853 26.16 -15.37 -7.67
C LEU A 853 26.64 -15.83 -9.06
N MET A 854 27.91 -15.59 -9.36
CA MET A 854 28.49 -15.88 -10.67
C MET A 854 28.75 -17.38 -10.89
N GLY A 855 28.99 -18.13 -9.80
CA GLY A 855 29.09 -19.58 -9.78
C GLY A 855 27.73 -20.25 -9.49
N ARG A 856 27.48 -21.41 -10.11
CA ARG A 856 26.27 -22.22 -9.88
C ARG A 856 26.57 -23.73 -9.84
N GLN A 857 27.82 -24.11 -9.71
CA GLN A 857 28.28 -25.52 -9.79
C GLN A 857 28.56 -26.13 -8.41
N HIS A 858 28.78 -25.29 -7.41
CA HIS A 858 29.28 -25.65 -6.10
C HIS A 858 28.52 -24.91 -5.00
N ILE A 859 27.18 -24.88 -5.10
CA ILE A 859 26.32 -24.31 -4.08
C ILE A 859 26.51 -25.10 -2.79
N ALA A 860 27.10 -24.42 -1.80
CA ALA A 860 27.59 -25.01 -0.57
C ALA A 860 26.85 -24.49 0.67
N GLN A 861 26.23 -23.30 0.57
CA GLN A 861 25.43 -22.73 1.64
C GLN A 861 24.17 -22.02 1.11
N LEU A 862 23.10 -22.16 1.89
CA LEU A 862 21.86 -21.39 1.80
C LEU A 862 21.65 -20.75 3.18
N ILE A 863 21.37 -19.45 3.23
CA ILE A 863 21.13 -18.72 4.46
C ILE A 863 19.73 -18.11 4.42
N PHE A 864 18.95 -18.36 5.46
CA PHE A 864 17.72 -17.62 5.73
C PHE A 864 17.95 -16.62 6.86
N ALA A 865 17.46 -15.39 6.73
CA ALA A 865 17.61 -14.36 7.75
C ALA A 865 16.32 -13.56 7.96
N SER A 866 16.14 -13.00 9.15
CA SER A 866 14.97 -12.21 9.55
C SER A 866 15.32 -11.32 10.76
N ASN A 867 14.34 -10.62 11.32
CA ASN A 867 14.49 -9.68 12.43
C ASN A 867 14.24 -10.32 13.81
N GLY A 868 14.80 -11.51 14.06
CA GLY A 868 14.57 -12.27 15.30
C GLY A 868 13.22 -13.01 15.32
N ALA A 869 12.57 -13.16 14.17
CA ALA A 869 11.19 -13.65 14.06
C ALA A 869 11.03 -15.16 14.33
N LYS A 870 9.77 -15.62 14.39
CA LYS A 870 9.38 -17.03 14.44
C LYS A 870 8.97 -17.48 13.03
N VAL A 871 9.87 -18.15 12.32
CA VAL A 871 9.68 -18.48 10.89
C VAL A 871 9.61 -19.98 10.69
N TYR A 872 8.62 -20.42 9.92
CA TYR A 872 8.45 -21.77 9.43
C TYR A 872 8.89 -21.82 7.98
N VAL A 873 9.60 -22.86 7.61
CA VAL A 873 10.16 -23.06 6.27
C VAL A 873 9.85 -24.47 5.80
N ASP A 874 9.32 -24.57 4.60
CA ASP A 874 8.97 -25.81 3.91
C ASP A 874 9.34 -25.71 2.41
N ASN A 875 9.24 -26.82 1.68
CA ASN A 875 9.38 -26.88 0.22
C ASN A 875 10.57 -26.09 -0.37
N VAL A 876 11.77 -26.30 0.19
CA VAL A 876 13.02 -25.71 -0.30
C VAL A 876 13.55 -26.51 -1.48
N TYR A 877 13.51 -25.94 -2.70
CA TYR A 877 14.00 -26.63 -3.90
C TYR A 877 14.45 -25.69 -5.03
N PHE A 878 15.38 -26.16 -5.87
CA PHE A 878 15.68 -25.53 -7.16
C PHE A 878 14.83 -26.16 -8.26
N SER A 879 14.43 -25.38 -9.27
CA SER A 879 13.64 -25.87 -10.40
C SER A 879 14.06 -25.28 -11.75
N THR A 880 13.67 -25.96 -12.82
CA THR A 880 13.67 -25.42 -14.19
C THR A 880 12.34 -24.75 -14.52
N ASP A 881 12.32 -23.91 -15.55
CA ASP A 881 11.08 -23.34 -16.10
C ASP A 881 10.06 -24.43 -16.44
N GLN A 882 8.78 -24.08 -16.35
CA GLN A 882 7.66 -24.97 -16.63
C GLN A 882 7.59 -25.30 -18.13
N LEU A 883 8.44 -26.24 -18.59
CA LEU A 883 8.44 -26.71 -19.97
C LEU A 883 7.07 -27.32 -20.30
N GLY A 884 6.34 -26.64 -21.19
CA GLY A 884 5.00 -27.03 -21.60
C GLY A 884 4.91 -28.48 -22.09
N VAL A 885 3.78 -29.12 -21.82
CA VAL A 885 3.54 -30.54 -22.16
C VAL A 885 3.72 -30.75 -23.67
N GLY A 886 4.69 -31.60 -24.02
CA GLY A 886 5.13 -31.77 -25.41
C GLY A 886 4.04 -32.23 -26.38
N GLU A 887 4.16 -31.79 -27.64
CA GLU A 887 3.20 -32.04 -28.71
C GLU A 887 2.84 -33.53 -28.87
N ASN A 888 1.57 -33.88 -28.64
CA ASN A 888 1.01 -35.12 -29.13
C ASN A 888 0.70 -34.97 -30.63
N GLU A 889 1.50 -35.60 -31.50
CA GLU A 889 1.19 -35.75 -32.94
C GLU A 889 -0.12 -36.54 -33.13
N SER A 890 -1.24 -35.82 -33.14
CA SER A 890 -2.58 -36.37 -33.31
C SER A 890 -2.84 -36.81 -34.76
N VAL A 891 -3.56 -37.92 -34.92
CA VAL A 891 -3.98 -38.41 -36.25
C VAL A 891 -5.03 -37.47 -36.81
N LYS A 892 -4.69 -36.73 -37.87
CA LYS A 892 -5.62 -35.84 -38.59
C LYS A 892 -6.70 -36.66 -39.31
N MET A 893 -7.82 -36.82 -38.61
CA MET A 893 -9.06 -37.42 -39.09
C MET A 893 -10.19 -36.38 -39.13
N THR A 894 -11.08 -36.48 -40.11
CA THR A 894 -12.30 -35.67 -40.22
C THR A 894 -13.53 -36.58 -40.20
N MET A 895 -14.63 -36.09 -39.63
CA MET A 895 -15.88 -36.83 -39.46
C MET A 895 -17.08 -35.97 -39.86
N TYR A 896 -17.84 -36.36 -40.88
CA TYR A 896 -18.99 -35.58 -41.38
C TYR A 896 -20.08 -36.42 -42.06
N PRO A 897 -21.36 -36.00 -42.06
CA PRO A 897 -21.90 -34.89 -41.28
C PRO A 897 -21.91 -35.23 -39.79
N ASN A 898 -21.77 -34.21 -38.95
CA ASN A 898 -21.92 -34.31 -37.51
C ASN A 898 -22.64 -33.03 -37.05
N PRO A 899 -23.88 -33.07 -36.54
CA PRO A 899 -24.67 -34.27 -36.25
C PRO A 899 -25.07 -35.12 -37.47
N ALA A 900 -25.18 -36.43 -37.28
CA ALA A 900 -25.61 -37.41 -38.29
C ALA A 900 -27.00 -37.98 -37.98
N THR A 901 -27.67 -38.53 -39.01
CA THR A 901 -28.97 -39.22 -38.88
C THR A 901 -28.97 -40.64 -39.44
N THR A 902 -28.22 -40.89 -40.51
CA THR A 902 -28.20 -42.20 -41.20
C THR A 902 -26.80 -42.76 -41.38
N SER A 903 -25.84 -41.94 -41.81
CA SER A 903 -24.44 -42.34 -41.94
C SER A 903 -23.50 -41.19 -41.63
N VAL A 904 -22.28 -41.55 -41.20
CA VAL A 904 -21.17 -40.62 -41.01
C VAL A 904 -19.96 -41.09 -41.81
N GLN A 905 -19.32 -40.17 -42.54
CA GLN A 905 -18.06 -40.39 -43.24
C GLN A 905 -16.90 -40.09 -42.30
N LEU A 906 -15.92 -40.99 -42.24
CA LEU A 906 -14.63 -40.78 -41.60
C LEU A 906 -13.56 -40.75 -42.69
N SER A 907 -12.71 -39.73 -42.68
CA SER A 907 -11.61 -39.56 -43.64
C SER A 907 -10.32 -39.21 -42.91
N ALA A 908 -9.23 -39.91 -43.19
CA ALA A 908 -7.91 -39.68 -42.60
C ALA A 908 -6.82 -39.70 -43.68
N GLN A 909 -5.66 -39.11 -43.37
CA GLN A 909 -4.50 -39.06 -44.27
C GLN A 909 -3.86 -40.43 -44.54
N GLN A 910 -4.19 -41.44 -43.73
CA GLN A 910 -3.69 -42.82 -43.80
C GLN A 910 -4.87 -43.79 -43.63
N ASN A 911 -4.65 -45.08 -43.92
CA ASN A 911 -5.69 -46.09 -43.75
C ASN A 911 -6.18 -46.15 -42.29
N ILE A 912 -7.50 -46.13 -42.11
CA ILE A 912 -8.13 -46.36 -40.81
C ILE A 912 -8.22 -47.87 -40.61
N ASP A 913 -7.42 -48.39 -39.68
CA ASP A 913 -7.31 -49.82 -39.39
C ASP A 913 -8.50 -50.32 -38.56
N ASN A 914 -8.99 -49.47 -37.66
CA ASN A 914 -10.12 -49.77 -36.78
C ASN A 914 -11.00 -48.52 -36.57
N VAL A 915 -12.31 -48.71 -36.43
CA VAL A 915 -13.26 -47.71 -35.93
C VAL A 915 -14.13 -48.36 -34.86
N VAL A 916 -14.18 -47.77 -33.68
CA VAL A 916 -15.08 -48.17 -32.59
C VAL A 916 -15.94 -46.98 -32.22
N ILE A 917 -17.26 -47.19 -32.10
CA ILE A 917 -18.18 -46.17 -31.56
C ILE A 917 -18.68 -46.64 -30.20
N PHE A 918 -18.58 -45.76 -29.22
CA PHE A 918 -19.09 -45.94 -27.85
C PHE A 918 -20.26 -44.99 -27.61
N ASN A 919 -21.22 -45.37 -26.78
CA ASN A 919 -22.21 -44.42 -26.23
C ASN A 919 -21.61 -43.63 -25.05
N ALA A 920 -22.38 -42.66 -24.52
CA ALA A 920 -21.93 -41.79 -23.43
C ALA A 920 -21.50 -42.51 -22.14
N ILE A 921 -21.91 -43.77 -21.91
CA ILE A 921 -21.50 -44.58 -20.74
C ILE A 921 -20.32 -45.54 -21.06
N GLY A 922 -19.61 -45.32 -22.17
CA GLY A 922 -18.45 -46.13 -22.57
C GLY A 922 -18.79 -47.52 -23.13
N GLN A 923 -20.07 -47.84 -23.38
CA GLN A 923 -20.46 -49.11 -23.99
C GLN A 923 -20.23 -49.06 -25.50
N LYS A 924 -19.49 -50.04 -26.02
CA LYS A 924 -19.25 -50.22 -27.45
C LYS A 924 -20.55 -50.55 -28.20
N VAL A 925 -20.94 -49.70 -29.15
CA VAL A 925 -22.15 -49.86 -29.98
C VAL A 925 -21.87 -50.23 -31.43
N ILE A 926 -20.74 -49.79 -32.01
CA ILE A 926 -20.28 -50.16 -33.37
C ILE A 926 -18.78 -50.49 -33.32
N SER A 927 -18.33 -51.45 -34.12
CA SER A 927 -16.91 -51.77 -34.30
C SER A 927 -16.67 -52.27 -35.73
N LEU A 928 -15.69 -51.67 -36.42
CA LEU A 928 -15.35 -51.93 -37.81
C LEU A 928 -13.83 -51.97 -37.99
N THR A 929 -13.35 -52.70 -39.00
CA THR A 929 -11.94 -52.75 -39.39
C THR A 929 -11.81 -52.48 -40.90
N PRO A 930 -11.94 -51.21 -41.34
CA PRO A 930 -12.18 -50.91 -42.75
C PRO A 930 -10.93 -50.94 -43.63
N ALA A 931 -9.73 -50.75 -43.06
CA ALA A 931 -8.44 -50.74 -43.77
C ALA A 931 -8.39 -49.79 -44.98
N ALA A 932 -9.03 -48.61 -44.86
CA ALA A 932 -9.19 -47.62 -45.92
C ALA A 932 -9.05 -46.19 -45.37
N MET A 933 -8.55 -45.26 -46.18
CA MET A 933 -8.45 -43.82 -45.84
C MET A 933 -9.81 -43.13 -45.68
N ASN A 934 -10.87 -43.68 -46.28
CA ASN A 934 -12.23 -43.14 -46.22
C ASN A 934 -13.21 -44.28 -45.94
N ILE A 935 -14.13 -44.10 -44.99
CA ILE A 935 -15.16 -45.09 -44.65
C ILE A 935 -16.49 -44.42 -44.29
N SER A 936 -17.58 -44.96 -44.84
CA SER A 936 -18.95 -44.61 -44.45
C SER A 936 -19.41 -45.58 -43.37
N VAL A 937 -19.74 -45.06 -42.18
CA VAL A 937 -20.32 -45.83 -41.07
C VAL A 937 -21.83 -45.60 -41.05
N ASP A 938 -22.62 -46.66 -41.12
CA ASP A 938 -24.07 -46.62 -40.92
C ASP A 938 -24.38 -46.45 -39.43
N VAL A 939 -25.08 -45.37 -39.09
CA VAL A 939 -25.47 -45.01 -37.72
C VAL A 939 -27.00 -44.90 -37.57
N SER A 940 -27.76 -45.25 -38.61
CA SER A 940 -29.24 -45.19 -38.64
C SER A 940 -29.95 -46.04 -37.57
N ARG A 941 -29.20 -46.93 -36.90
CA ARG A 941 -29.68 -47.82 -35.84
C ARG A 941 -29.31 -47.34 -34.43
N LEU A 942 -28.57 -46.25 -34.30
CA LEU A 942 -28.29 -45.59 -33.03
C LEU A 942 -29.47 -44.68 -32.67
N HIS A 943 -29.78 -44.58 -31.38
CA HIS A 943 -30.78 -43.63 -30.89
C HIS A 943 -30.17 -42.23 -30.85
N ALA A 944 -31.01 -41.20 -30.89
CA ALA A 944 -30.56 -39.81 -30.74
C ALA A 944 -29.77 -39.64 -29.42
N GLY A 945 -28.62 -38.96 -29.49
CA GLY A 945 -27.71 -38.83 -28.35
C GLY A 945 -26.24 -38.65 -28.72
N ILE A 946 -25.38 -38.62 -27.70
CA ILE A 946 -23.93 -38.43 -27.83
C ILE A 946 -23.21 -39.78 -27.83
N TYR A 947 -22.29 -39.92 -28.77
CA TYR A 947 -21.42 -41.06 -28.97
C TYR A 947 -19.96 -40.60 -29.15
N PHE A 948 -19.01 -41.51 -28.94
CA PHE A 948 -17.58 -41.26 -29.13
C PHE A 948 -17.00 -42.24 -30.15
N VAL A 949 -16.39 -41.72 -31.21
CA VAL A 949 -15.79 -42.49 -32.30
C VAL A 949 -14.29 -42.53 -32.11
N ASN A 950 -13.75 -43.68 -31.73
CA ASN A 950 -12.32 -43.94 -31.64
C ASN A 950 -11.89 -44.65 -32.92
N ALA A 951 -11.12 -43.95 -33.76
CA ALA A 951 -10.53 -44.51 -34.97
C ALA A 951 -9.02 -44.68 -34.79
N THR A 952 -8.49 -45.83 -35.17
CA THR A 952 -7.06 -46.15 -35.08
C THR A 952 -6.45 -46.22 -36.47
N SER A 953 -5.31 -45.56 -36.65
CA SER A 953 -4.50 -45.59 -37.88
C SER A 953 -3.02 -45.71 -37.50
N GLN A 954 -2.33 -46.72 -38.05
CA GLN A 954 -0.93 -47.03 -37.75
C GLN A 954 -0.64 -47.19 -36.24
N GLY A 955 -1.61 -47.72 -35.49
CA GLY A 955 -1.52 -47.93 -34.03
C GLY A 955 -1.78 -46.68 -33.17
N LYS A 956 -1.84 -45.47 -33.76
CA LYS A 956 -2.29 -44.24 -33.07
C LYS A 956 -3.82 -44.14 -33.13
N THR A 957 -4.48 -43.73 -32.05
CA THR A 957 -5.95 -43.60 -31.98
C THR A 957 -6.38 -42.14 -31.85
N ALA A 958 -7.36 -41.72 -32.64
CA ALA A 958 -8.04 -40.44 -32.53
C ALA A 958 -9.50 -40.65 -32.10
N SER A 959 -9.96 -39.85 -31.14
CA SER A 959 -11.32 -39.89 -30.60
C SER A 959 -12.09 -38.64 -31.01
N GLN A 960 -13.32 -38.78 -31.51
CA GLN A 960 -14.18 -37.66 -31.90
C GLN A 960 -15.62 -37.84 -31.41
N LYS A 961 -16.23 -36.78 -30.88
CA LYS A 961 -17.64 -36.74 -30.46
C LYS A 961 -18.56 -36.80 -31.69
N LEU A 962 -19.47 -37.77 -31.73
CA LEU A 962 -20.51 -37.93 -32.75
C LEU A 962 -21.89 -37.70 -32.12
N ILE A 963 -22.68 -36.83 -32.72
CA ILE A 963 -24.05 -36.53 -32.30
C ILE A 963 -25.00 -37.22 -33.29
N ILE A 964 -25.90 -38.07 -32.79
CA ILE A 964 -26.99 -38.65 -33.57
C ILE A 964 -28.28 -37.88 -33.28
N LYS A 965 -29.04 -37.56 -34.33
CA LYS A 965 -30.34 -36.86 -34.28
C LYS A 965 -31.52 -37.80 -34.46
#